data_AF-A0A3D4F9E0-F1
#
_entry.id   AF-A0A3D4F9E0-F1
#
_cell.length_a   1.000
_cell.length_b   1.000
_cell.length_c   1.000
_cell.angle_alpha   90.00
_cell.angle_beta   90.00
_cell.angle_gamma   90.00
#
_symmetry.space_group_name_H-M   'P 1'
#
loop_
_entity.id
_entity.type
_entity.pdbx_description
1 polymer ?
#
loop_
_entity_poly.entity_id
_entity_poly.type
_entity_poly.pdbx_seq_one_letter_code
_entity_poly.pdbx_strand_id
1 'polypeptide(L)'
;MIHRPITNMKKYNIPSKYAAQAIRLPSFDGILLGMVRGFSSLSWLCWMFMSPLASKALLAQSNGYPPSKRVDALMIPIFGPQYSGKEPSRANFRLFLNYQLPAAQEARLHLGPEVSLRLLTGHHVLSVEHEHSPGKEGRLVATLDGREMLKLALPIQDSNRFESTLEDAQNIFRMDASYTASVRFQTTGEGTLFSKSAPDAKWSPNAKALFIRNGRLVYDIGWLGAMDSDATVNDGQPHHVVLQVRDGETRLFLDGKPIASKEGFSAKDEPLHRFKIGHSASDFGLDWKDGWIQEVRFWKEGLSEDHLKAWLESEQEPLDLPNLSWQGALPQETFDGEGTEGLGVIPRLEGNVDVIKAWVQPLSEVDHAGLIAGWDATSLEEGEKIYQGLCVTCHGTAQQPGFLPTALKFHEGDFRNGHDPYAMYQTLTHGYGMMVPQGQYTPRQKYAVIQYIREALVRPHHREQYFDVSPAYLASLPRPLKLQDPAVVEEISESPQYQKMDFGPALMWTYQVNDAKKTPDWNIAQKGINVRLDPGQGGVSKGHAWMVYDEDTMRVAAAYSGDSFVDWRGIAFDGSHGTHTSISGDIAFEMPDAPAWQHPRKQSWEDQRIIGRDGRRFGPLPRDWVHYKGLYYHGDKVVVKYTVGENHFLEHPSILDYGDAPVFVRSFELLSSKDRLVARVAPDRSDLAVWIQGSDTVGLQRSEGFVEMVVEPSQRKRQWHLLVARLDEPSLRGLAGVVQEVDFSQLTGGGPPRFGQKVITTQVERGDDQSAFAVDVLPAPDASANPWESWMRLGGFDFDPDHPDRAAVCTWMGDVWLVEGVGLEASELKWRRICSGLFQPLGLKIHQGKIYVTCRDQIARLHDLNGDDEIDYVESFNNDAQVTEHFHEFAMGLQVDPKGDFYYAKSARHAKTALVPHHGTLLRVSADGTRTDIVANGFRAANGVCLNPDGSWIVTDQEGHWNPKNRINYVREGGFYGNMFGYHEVKDSSDDAMEQPLCWITNAFDRSPAELLWVNEKAQWGPLNGVLLNLSYGYGKIYTVPHEFIEGQAQGGMCALPMKAFPTGVMRGRFHPVNGQLYTAGMFAWAGNQQQAGGFYRVRYTGKPAHVPLSMQATTRGVRVTFSDPLDASFVEAVDHYQVEIWDLKRTANYGSKHYNQRPLKIESVDLQRDDRTLMIEMPDIQPTWGMEIRCTLKGLGEAEPVERIIHHSI
;
A
#
# COMPACT_ATOMS: atom_id res chain seq x y z
N MET A 1 -34.37 53.50 -13.34
CA MET A 1 -34.53 54.12 -12.01
C MET A 1 -33.33 53.65 -11.19
N ILE A 2 -32.26 54.47 -11.07
CA ILE A 2 -32.06 55.44 -9.96
C ILE A 2 -31.93 54.65 -8.64
N HIS A 3 -30.86 54.66 -7.85
CA HIS A 3 -29.62 55.45 -7.79
C HIS A 3 -28.65 54.72 -6.83
N ARG A 4 -27.36 54.89 -7.11
CA ARG A 4 -26.16 54.78 -6.25
C ARG A 4 -26.22 55.85 -5.10
N PRO A 5 -25.17 56.12 -4.31
CA PRO A 5 -24.45 55.38 -3.24
C PRO A 5 -24.24 56.29 -1.98
N ILE A 6 -23.24 56.02 -1.12
CA ILE A 6 -22.27 56.98 -0.46
C ILE A 6 -21.95 56.70 1.03
N THR A 7 -20.73 56.17 1.23
CA THR A 7 -19.61 56.54 2.13
C THR A 7 -19.80 57.03 3.58
N ASN A 8 -18.86 56.62 4.45
CA ASN A 8 -17.85 57.45 5.18
C ASN A 8 -17.52 56.87 6.58
N MET A 9 -16.35 57.00 7.24
CA MET A 9 -15.00 57.52 6.96
C MET A 9 -14.20 57.46 8.31
N LYS A 10 -12.87 57.54 8.25
CA LYS A 10 -11.87 58.02 9.25
C LYS A 10 -11.24 56.99 10.20
N LYS A 11 -9.96 57.07 10.60
CA LYS A 11 -8.75 57.90 10.29
C LYS A 11 -7.59 57.30 11.11
N TYR A 12 -6.33 57.39 10.64
CA TYR A 12 -5.18 58.04 11.31
C TYR A 12 -3.94 58.06 10.38
N ASN A 13 -3.02 58.98 10.61
CA ASN A 13 -2.17 59.68 9.64
C ASN A 13 -0.67 59.69 10.09
N ILE A 14 0.28 59.48 9.14
CA ILE A 14 1.62 60.16 8.94
C ILE A 14 2.77 59.89 9.98
N PRO A 15 4.11 59.96 9.66
CA PRO A 15 4.85 60.44 8.47
C PRO A 15 6.00 59.56 7.87
N SER A 16 6.50 60.04 6.73
CA SER A 16 7.67 59.63 5.90
C SER A 16 9.03 60.24 6.30
N LYS A 17 10.13 59.69 5.75
CA LYS A 17 11.41 60.31 5.22
C LYS A 17 12.51 59.23 5.18
N TYR A 18 13.22 58.91 4.09
CA TYR A 18 14.27 59.65 3.34
C TYR A 18 14.50 58.98 1.96
N ALA A 19 14.49 59.72 0.83
CA ALA A 19 15.64 60.10 -0.04
C ALA A 19 16.44 58.91 -0.66
N ALA A 20 16.28 58.56 -1.94
CA ALA A 20 16.82 59.17 -3.17
C ALA A 20 18.36 59.09 -3.32
N GLN A 21 18.84 58.31 -4.31
CA GLN A 21 19.98 58.68 -5.16
C GLN A 21 20.07 57.79 -6.41
N ALA A 22 20.29 58.45 -7.54
CA ALA A 22 20.43 57.91 -8.89
C ALA A 22 21.92 57.78 -9.27
N ILE A 23 22.28 56.77 -10.07
CA ILE A 23 23.49 56.79 -10.91
C ILE A 23 23.17 56.20 -12.29
N ARG A 24 23.78 56.83 -13.30
CA ARG A 24 23.57 56.76 -14.75
C ARG A 24 24.23 55.53 -15.42
N LEU A 25 23.59 55.15 -16.54
CA LEU A 25 24.09 54.58 -17.82
C LEU A 25 25.58 54.84 -18.17
N PRO A 26 26.23 53.97 -18.99
CA PRO A 26 26.06 54.02 -20.45
C PRO A 26 26.05 52.68 -21.24
N SER A 27 25.37 52.76 -22.39
CA SER A 27 25.42 51.94 -23.60
C SER A 27 26.83 51.75 -24.20
N PHE A 28 27.05 50.69 -25.00
CA PHE A 28 27.62 50.80 -26.36
C PHE A 28 27.52 49.48 -27.16
N ASP A 29 27.25 49.65 -28.46
CA ASP A 29 27.12 48.68 -29.55
C ASP A 29 28.41 47.92 -29.93
N GLY A 30 28.25 46.76 -30.62
CA GLY A 30 28.91 46.60 -31.92
C GLY A 30 29.54 45.25 -32.33
N ILE A 31 28.93 44.64 -33.38
CA ILE A 31 29.57 44.09 -34.61
C ILE A 31 30.34 42.75 -34.55
N LEU A 32 29.87 41.72 -35.30
CA LEU A 32 30.56 41.22 -36.52
C LEU A 32 29.72 40.27 -37.40
N LEU A 33 29.95 40.39 -38.71
CA LEU A 33 29.27 39.79 -39.87
C LEU A 33 29.92 38.47 -40.36
N GLY A 34 29.16 37.69 -41.16
CA GLY A 34 29.65 36.89 -42.30
C GLY A 34 28.74 35.71 -42.69
N MET A 35 27.83 35.80 -43.68
CA MET A 35 27.98 35.44 -45.13
C MET A 35 28.33 33.93 -45.35
N VAL A 36 27.65 33.07 -46.13
CA VAL A 36 27.14 33.11 -47.53
C VAL A 36 26.14 31.97 -47.83
N ARG A 37 25.27 32.21 -48.82
CA ARG A 37 24.28 31.39 -49.56
C ARG A 37 24.75 30.05 -50.17
N GLY A 38 23.80 29.15 -50.51
CA GLY A 38 23.88 28.38 -51.77
C GLY A 38 23.23 26.98 -51.84
N PHE A 39 22.06 26.93 -52.46
CA PHE A 39 21.32 25.84 -53.15
C PHE A 39 22.00 24.51 -53.59
N SER A 40 21.12 23.49 -53.66
CA SER A 40 21.03 22.33 -54.60
C SER A 40 22.11 21.22 -54.49
N SER A 41 21.81 20.00 -54.03
CA SER A 41 20.95 18.91 -54.54
C SER A 41 21.63 17.97 -55.55
N LEU A 42 21.44 16.66 -55.31
CA LEU A 42 21.60 15.48 -56.18
C LEU A 42 22.99 14.82 -56.35
N SER A 43 23.13 13.67 -55.70
CA SER A 43 23.26 12.35 -56.37
C SER A 43 23.02 11.23 -55.33
N TRP A 44 22.41 10.07 -55.57
CA TRP A 44 21.80 9.42 -56.73
C TRP A 44 21.02 8.18 -56.22
N LEU A 45 19.69 8.18 -56.38
CA LEU A 45 18.84 7.10 -56.89
C LEU A 45 19.39 5.66 -57.05
N CYS A 46 18.56 4.71 -56.55
CA CYS A 46 18.23 3.33 -57.01
C CYS A 46 18.20 2.39 -55.79
N TRP A 47 17.09 1.79 -55.35
CA TRP A 47 15.99 1.19 -56.08
C TRP A 47 14.75 1.03 -55.18
N MET A 48 13.57 1.37 -55.72
CA MET A 48 12.28 0.85 -55.26
C MET A 48 12.20 -0.65 -55.58
N PHE A 49 11.69 -1.47 -54.67
CA PHE A 49 10.50 -2.33 -54.85
C PHE A 49 10.40 -3.40 -53.72
N MET A 50 9.19 -3.50 -53.12
CA MET A 50 8.67 -4.53 -52.19
C MET A 50 9.19 -4.45 -50.74
N SER A 51 8.40 -4.37 -49.66
CA SER A 51 7.02 -4.81 -49.36
C SER A 51 6.42 -4.03 -48.15
N PRO A 52 5.08 -3.98 -48.02
CA PRO A 52 4.37 -3.34 -46.91
C PRO A 52 4.28 -4.29 -45.70
N LEU A 53 5.32 -4.34 -44.87
CA LEU A 53 5.31 -5.15 -43.64
C LEU A 53 5.83 -4.40 -42.39
N ALA A 54 6.33 -3.17 -42.53
CA ALA A 54 6.89 -2.42 -41.40
C ALA A 54 5.88 -1.51 -40.66
N SER A 55 4.69 -1.26 -41.21
CA SER A 55 3.75 -0.26 -40.67
C SER A 55 2.75 -0.81 -39.64
N LYS A 56 2.78 -2.11 -39.32
CA LYS A 56 1.94 -2.69 -38.26
C LYS A 56 2.67 -2.92 -36.93
N ALA A 57 4.00 -2.82 -36.90
CA ALA A 57 4.78 -2.99 -35.68
C ALA A 57 4.92 -1.68 -34.86
N LEU A 58 4.81 -0.51 -35.49
CA LEU A 58 4.90 0.79 -34.80
C LEU A 58 3.57 1.30 -34.21
N LEU A 59 2.44 0.64 -34.50
CA LEU A 59 1.11 1.02 -33.99
C LEU A 59 0.67 0.22 -32.75
N ALA A 60 1.58 -0.55 -32.13
CA ALA A 60 1.31 -1.39 -30.96
C ALA A 60 1.99 -0.91 -29.66
N GLN A 61 2.67 0.22 -29.66
CA GLN A 61 3.31 0.81 -28.46
C GLN A 61 2.49 1.95 -27.82
N SER A 62 1.16 1.81 -27.75
CA SER A 62 0.28 2.82 -27.13
C SER A 62 -0.22 2.48 -25.72
N ASN A 63 0.36 1.50 -25.01
CA ASN A 63 0.02 1.22 -23.60
C ASN A 63 1.29 0.87 -22.80
N GLY A 64 1.66 1.74 -21.86
CA GLY A 64 2.95 1.74 -21.16
C GLY A 64 3.12 0.66 -20.09
N TYR A 65 3.29 -0.60 -20.49
CA TYR A 65 3.95 -1.62 -19.67
C TYR A 65 4.92 -2.43 -20.52
N PRO A 66 6.15 -2.73 -20.03
CA PRO A 66 7.04 -3.61 -20.76
C PRO A 66 6.42 -5.02 -20.83
N PRO A 67 6.40 -5.68 -22.00
CA PRO A 67 5.93 -7.06 -22.11
C PRO A 67 6.83 -8.00 -21.28
N SER A 68 6.31 -9.17 -20.90
CA SER A 68 7.11 -10.24 -20.30
C SER A 68 8.34 -10.52 -21.18
N LYS A 69 9.52 -10.58 -20.57
CA LYS A 69 10.72 -10.99 -21.30
C LYS A 69 10.64 -12.48 -21.60
N ARG A 70 10.63 -12.82 -22.89
CA ARG A 70 10.73 -14.21 -23.33
C ARG A 70 12.07 -14.80 -22.87
N VAL A 71 12.10 -16.12 -22.69
CA VAL A 71 13.30 -16.84 -22.24
C VAL A 71 14.52 -16.60 -23.14
N ASP A 72 14.32 -16.41 -24.45
CA ASP A 72 15.39 -16.08 -25.38
C ASP A 72 15.95 -14.67 -25.20
N ALA A 73 15.13 -13.71 -24.76
CA ALA A 73 15.58 -12.36 -24.43
C ALA A 73 16.48 -12.31 -23.18
N LEU A 74 16.40 -13.33 -22.32
CA LEU A 74 17.29 -13.48 -21.17
C LEU A 74 18.68 -14.02 -21.54
N MET A 75 18.86 -14.53 -22.77
CA MET A 75 20.15 -15.01 -23.27
C MET A 75 20.88 -13.89 -24.02
N ILE A 76 21.55 -13.02 -23.27
CA ILE A 76 22.22 -11.85 -23.82
C ILE A 76 23.50 -12.28 -24.56
N PRO A 77 23.63 -12.02 -25.87
CA PRO A 77 24.84 -12.36 -26.62
C PRO A 77 26.07 -11.61 -26.08
N ILE A 78 27.21 -12.30 -26.02
CA ILE A 78 28.52 -11.72 -25.65
C ILE A 78 29.58 -12.10 -26.68
N PHE A 79 30.72 -11.42 -26.67
CA PHE A 79 31.87 -11.61 -27.56
C PHE A 79 31.57 -11.39 -29.05
N GLY A 80 30.45 -10.74 -29.37
CA GLY A 80 30.12 -10.32 -30.72
C GLY A 80 30.92 -9.10 -31.17
N PRO A 81 30.97 -8.80 -32.49
CA PRO A 81 31.67 -7.62 -33.03
C PRO A 81 31.23 -6.29 -32.38
N GLN A 82 29.98 -6.21 -31.94
CA GLN A 82 29.39 -5.04 -31.29
C GLN A 82 29.89 -4.79 -29.85
N TYR A 83 30.58 -5.75 -29.23
CA TYR A 83 31.02 -5.69 -27.82
C TYR A 83 32.55 -5.77 -27.66
N SER A 84 33.33 -5.64 -28.74
CA SER A 84 34.79 -5.84 -28.77
C SER A 84 35.53 -5.01 -27.69
N GLY A 85 35.79 -5.62 -26.54
CA GLY A 85 36.50 -5.03 -25.41
C GLY A 85 35.67 -4.18 -24.43
N LYS A 86 34.34 -4.15 -24.55
CA LYS A 86 33.45 -3.35 -23.68
C LYS A 86 32.25 -4.16 -23.16
N GLU A 87 32.47 -5.40 -22.74
CA GLU A 87 31.43 -6.18 -22.10
C GLU A 87 31.00 -5.50 -20.79
N PRO A 88 29.70 -5.38 -20.51
CA PRO A 88 29.22 -4.85 -19.24
C PRO A 88 29.51 -5.82 -18.09
N SER A 89 29.58 -5.28 -16.87
CA SER A 89 29.67 -6.10 -15.66
C SER A 89 28.42 -6.97 -15.52
N ARG A 90 28.60 -8.24 -15.16
CA ARG A 90 27.52 -9.21 -14.92
C ARG A 90 27.71 -9.87 -13.56
N ALA A 91 26.66 -9.92 -12.76
CA ALA A 91 26.60 -10.61 -11.48
C ALA A 91 25.70 -11.84 -11.59
N ASN A 92 25.95 -12.87 -10.76
CA ASN A 92 25.08 -14.06 -10.63
C ASN A 92 24.53 -14.59 -11.97
N PHE A 93 25.43 -15.03 -12.84
CA PHE A 93 25.08 -15.38 -14.21
C PHE A 93 25.55 -16.78 -14.59
N ARG A 94 24.89 -17.31 -15.61
CA ARG A 94 25.37 -18.44 -16.39
C ARG A 94 25.88 -17.97 -17.73
N LEU A 95 27.12 -18.32 -18.06
CA LEU A 95 27.74 -18.12 -19.37
C LEU A 95 27.73 -19.41 -20.16
N PHE A 96 27.43 -19.31 -21.45
CA PHE A 96 27.57 -20.37 -22.44
C PHE A 96 28.52 -19.90 -23.54
N LEU A 97 29.48 -20.74 -23.92
CA LEU A 97 30.45 -20.49 -24.98
C LEU A 97 30.67 -21.76 -25.80
N ASN A 98 30.09 -21.80 -27.00
CA ASN A 98 30.42 -22.75 -28.04
C ASN A 98 31.48 -22.14 -28.96
N TYR A 99 32.63 -22.79 -29.07
CA TYR A 99 33.78 -22.22 -29.76
C TYR A 99 34.62 -23.27 -30.49
N GLN A 100 35.36 -22.81 -31.48
CA GLN A 100 36.41 -23.54 -32.16
C GLN A 100 37.75 -22.81 -31.92
N LEU A 101 38.75 -23.51 -31.40
CA LEU A 101 40.10 -22.97 -31.22
C LEU A 101 41.09 -23.73 -32.12
N PRO A 102 41.78 -23.07 -33.07
CA PRO A 102 42.76 -23.72 -33.95
C PRO A 102 43.93 -24.37 -33.20
N ALA A 103 44.52 -25.40 -33.80
CA ALA A 103 45.74 -26.01 -33.28
C ALA A 103 46.88 -24.98 -33.27
N ALA A 104 47.69 -24.98 -32.19
CA ALA A 104 48.79 -24.05 -31.91
C ALA A 104 48.42 -22.61 -31.48
N GLN A 105 47.16 -22.34 -31.11
CA GLN A 105 46.76 -21.09 -30.48
C GLN A 105 46.45 -21.25 -28.99
N GLU A 106 46.68 -20.20 -28.21
CA GLU A 106 46.27 -20.12 -26.82
C GLU A 106 45.16 -19.09 -26.67
N ALA A 107 44.14 -19.44 -25.89
CA ALA A 107 43.05 -18.55 -25.55
C ALA A 107 42.61 -18.76 -24.10
N ARG A 108 42.09 -17.70 -23.48
CA ARG A 108 41.62 -17.70 -22.10
C ARG A 108 40.31 -16.94 -21.96
N LEU A 109 39.43 -17.44 -21.07
CA LEU A 109 38.26 -16.72 -20.59
C LEU A 109 38.56 -16.17 -19.20
N HIS A 110 38.54 -14.84 -19.06
CA HIS A 110 38.72 -14.13 -17.80
C HIS A 110 37.36 -13.75 -17.20
N LEU A 111 37.20 -13.95 -15.90
CA LEU A 111 35.99 -13.67 -15.13
C LEU A 111 36.37 -12.84 -13.89
N GLY A 112 36.88 -11.63 -14.14
CA GLY A 112 37.51 -10.79 -13.11
C GLY A 112 39.04 -10.92 -13.08
N PRO A 113 39.72 -10.18 -12.17
CA PRO A 113 41.18 -10.15 -12.10
C PRO A 113 41.80 -11.44 -11.54
N GLU A 114 41.04 -12.23 -10.77
CA GLU A 114 41.55 -13.40 -10.05
C GLU A 114 41.23 -14.74 -10.73
N VAL A 115 40.32 -14.76 -11.73
CA VAL A 115 39.85 -15.99 -12.38
C VAL A 115 40.14 -15.95 -13.88
N SER A 116 40.98 -16.89 -14.34
CA SER A 116 41.32 -17.09 -15.75
C SER A 116 41.25 -18.57 -16.12
N LEU A 117 40.40 -18.92 -17.09
CA LEU A 117 40.17 -20.28 -17.58
C LEU A 117 40.87 -20.46 -18.94
N ARG A 118 41.79 -21.43 -19.05
CA ARG A 118 42.42 -21.79 -20.32
C ARG A 118 41.44 -22.56 -21.20
N LEU A 119 41.27 -22.13 -22.46
CA LEU A 119 40.44 -22.83 -23.44
C LEU A 119 41.22 -23.98 -24.11
N LEU A 120 40.56 -25.12 -24.32
CA LEU A 120 41.13 -26.26 -25.04
C LEU A 120 41.04 -26.07 -26.57
N THR A 121 42.05 -26.54 -27.30
CA THR A 121 42.07 -26.56 -28.77
C THR A 121 41.07 -27.58 -29.31
N GLY A 122 40.32 -27.23 -30.35
CA GLY A 122 39.24 -28.06 -30.89
C GLY A 122 37.88 -27.37 -30.80
N HIS A 123 36.82 -28.13 -31.11
CA HIS A 123 35.44 -27.69 -30.96
C HIS A 123 34.94 -28.08 -29.57
N HIS A 124 34.52 -27.10 -28.75
CA HIS A 124 34.07 -27.36 -27.39
C HIS A 124 32.90 -26.46 -26.97
N VAL A 125 32.10 -26.95 -26.03
CA VAL A 125 31.04 -26.19 -25.36
C VAL A 125 31.40 -26.00 -23.89
N LEU A 126 31.71 -24.77 -23.52
CA LEU A 126 31.96 -24.34 -22.14
C LEU A 126 30.69 -23.71 -21.55
N SER A 127 30.29 -24.14 -20.36
CA SER A 127 29.27 -23.47 -19.55
C SER A 127 29.89 -23.07 -18.22
N VAL A 128 29.66 -21.83 -17.77
CA VAL A 128 30.15 -21.33 -16.48
C VAL A 128 28.98 -20.79 -15.67
N GLU A 129 28.84 -21.22 -14.41
CA GLU A 129 27.99 -20.59 -13.40
C GLU A 129 28.90 -19.74 -12.51
N HIS A 130 28.65 -18.44 -12.45
CA HIS A 130 29.37 -17.49 -11.59
C HIS A 130 28.40 -16.87 -10.60
N GLU A 131 28.57 -17.16 -9.32
CA GLU A 131 27.70 -16.73 -8.24
C GLU A 131 28.55 -15.98 -7.21
N HIS A 132 28.08 -14.81 -6.78
CA HIS A 132 28.77 -14.03 -5.75
C HIS A 132 27.81 -13.06 -5.05
N SER A 133 27.64 -13.23 -3.73
CA SER A 133 26.78 -12.39 -2.87
C SER A 133 27.61 -11.76 -1.74
N PRO A 134 27.21 -10.56 -1.24
CA PRO A 134 27.90 -9.90 -0.13
C PRO A 134 28.04 -10.77 1.11
N GLY A 135 29.23 -10.75 1.71
CA GLY A 135 29.48 -11.43 2.98
C GLY A 135 29.42 -12.96 2.92
N LYS A 136 29.31 -13.55 1.72
CA LYS A 136 29.31 -15.00 1.49
C LYS A 136 30.50 -15.41 0.64
N GLU A 137 30.94 -16.66 0.81
CA GLU A 137 31.93 -17.27 -0.10
C GLU A 137 31.27 -17.43 -1.47
N GLY A 138 31.86 -16.89 -2.53
CA GLY A 138 31.30 -17.00 -3.87
C GLY A 138 31.55 -18.37 -4.49
N ARG A 139 30.86 -18.69 -5.59
CA ARG A 139 30.94 -20.00 -6.26
C ARG A 139 31.13 -19.82 -7.76
N LEU A 140 32.11 -20.52 -8.31
CA LEU A 140 32.30 -20.64 -9.75
C LEU A 140 32.38 -22.09 -10.18
N VAL A 141 31.53 -22.49 -11.12
CA VAL A 141 31.56 -23.83 -11.71
C VAL A 141 31.63 -23.75 -13.23
N ALA A 142 32.68 -24.32 -13.79
CA ALA A 142 32.87 -24.42 -15.23
C ALA A 142 32.77 -25.88 -15.68
N THR A 143 31.94 -26.14 -16.68
CA THR A 143 31.80 -27.45 -17.33
C THR A 143 32.16 -27.36 -18.81
N LEU A 144 33.01 -28.26 -19.29
CA LEU A 144 33.41 -28.38 -20.69
C LEU A 144 32.85 -29.68 -21.28
N ASP A 145 32.11 -29.58 -22.38
CA ASP A 145 31.45 -30.70 -23.06
C ASP A 145 30.61 -31.57 -22.11
N GLY A 146 29.93 -30.92 -21.16
CA GLY A 146 29.10 -31.57 -20.14
C GLY A 146 29.85 -32.21 -18.98
N ARG A 147 31.19 -32.11 -18.92
CA ARG A 147 32.02 -32.58 -17.80
C ARG A 147 32.51 -31.42 -16.95
N GLU A 148 32.48 -31.56 -15.63
CA GLU A 148 33.04 -30.54 -14.74
C GLU A 148 34.55 -30.38 -15.00
N MET A 149 34.95 -29.14 -15.28
CA MET A 149 36.32 -28.75 -15.55
C MET A 149 36.93 -28.04 -14.34
N LEU A 150 36.12 -27.21 -13.67
CA LEU A 150 36.55 -26.46 -12.49
C LEU A 150 35.36 -26.21 -11.56
N LYS A 151 35.61 -26.37 -10.27
CA LYS A 151 34.77 -25.86 -9.18
C LYS A 151 35.65 -25.08 -8.22
N LEU A 152 35.39 -23.79 -8.08
CA LEU A 152 36.19 -22.86 -7.29
C LEU A 152 35.30 -22.13 -6.29
N ALA A 153 35.77 -22.07 -5.04
CA ALA A 153 35.28 -21.12 -4.05
C ALA A 153 35.93 -19.76 -4.32
N LEU A 154 35.12 -18.73 -4.52
CA LEU A 154 35.59 -17.36 -4.69
C LEU A 154 35.68 -16.71 -3.32
N PRO A 155 36.70 -15.86 -3.06
CA PRO A 155 36.88 -15.24 -1.76
C PRO A 155 35.63 -14.47 -1.33
N ILE A 156 35.40 -14.42 -0.02
CA ILE A 156 34.40 -13.52 0.58
C ILE A 156 34.85 -12.10 0.25
N GLN A 157 34.09 -11.43 -0.61
CA GLN A 157 34.27 -10.00 -0.85
C GLN A 157 33.29 -9.26 0.05
N ASP A 158 33.85 -8.55 1.02
CA ASP A 158 33.12 -7.58 1.82
C ASP A 158 33.22 -6.23 1.10
N SER A 159 32.07 -5.64 0.77
CA SER A 159 31.99 -4.36 0.03
C SER A 159 32.70 -3.22 0.74
N ASN A 160 33.02 -3.39 2.03
CA ASN A 160 33.45 -2.32 2.92
C ASN A 160 34.87 -2.48 3.48
N ARG A 161 35.65 -3.50 3.11
CA ARG A 161 36.96 -3.79 3.75
C ARG A 161 38.16 -3.73 2.82
N PHE A 162 39.28 -3.23 3.37
CA PHE A 162 40.61 -3.27 2.75
C PHE A 162 41.67 -3.29 3.86
N GLU A 163 42.79 -3.96 3.63
CA GLU A 163 43.98 -3.88 4.50
C GLU A 163 45.25 -3.78 3.65
N SER A 164 46.12 -2.83 3.99
CA SER A 164 47.35 -2.56 3.24
C SER A 164 48.46 -3.58 3.52
N THR A 165 49.38 -3.74 2.57
CA THR A 165 50.67 -4.40 2.85
C THR A 165 51.49 -3.59 3.87
N LEU A 166 52.55 -4.20 4.43
CA LEU A 166 53.39 -3.50 5.42
C LEU A 166 54.21 -2.41 4.74
N GLU A 167 54.64 -2.69 3.51
CA GLU A 167 55.37 -1.77 2.66
C GLU A 167 54.51 -0.56 2.30
N ASP A 168 53.25 -0.76 1.88
CA ASP A 168 52.33 0.34 1.59
C ASP A 168 51.99 1.14 2.84
N ALA A 169 51.83 0.48 3.99
CA ALA A 169 51.62 1.15 5.27
C ALA A 169 52.79 2.07 5.63
N GLN A 170 54.03 1.69 5.29
CA GLN A 170 55.25 2.43 5.59
C GLN A 170 55.65 3.44 4.50
N ASN A 171 55.12 3.34 3.29
CA ASN A 171 55.52 4.20 2.16
C ASN A 171 54.39 5.11 1.64
N ILE A 172 53.16 4.60 1.58
CA ILE A 172 52.00 5.30 1.03
C ILE A 172 51.17 5.91 2.14
N PHE A 173 50.78 5.12 3.14
CA PHE A 173 49.86 5.56 4.20
C PHE A 173 50.58 6.26 5.37
N ARG A 174 51.53 7.15 5.10
CA ARG A 174 52.28 7.89 6.11
C ARG A 174 51.37 8.88 6.85
N MET A 175 50.96 8.52 8.06
CA MET A 175 50.07 9.33 8.90
C MET A 175 50.83 10.01 10.06
N ASP A 176 52.15 10.00 10.01
CA ASP A 176 53.08 10.72 10.89
C ASP A 176 53.56 12.07 10.32
N ALA A 177 53.06 12.44 9.14
CA ALA A 177 53.33 13.69 8.41
C ALA A 177 52.01 14.32 7.93
N SER A 178 52.06 15.31 7.02
CA SER A 178 50.85 15.87 6.39
C SER A 178 50.17 14.82 5.50
N TYR A 179 48.85 14.66 5.58
CA TYR A 179 48.09 13.79 4.68
C TYR A 179 46.62 14.23 4.55
N THR A 180 45.92 13.69 3.57
CA THR A 180 44.47 13.86 3.43
C THR A 180 43.84 12.50 3.13
N ALA A 181 42.78 12.16 3.86
CA ALA A 181 41.99 10.96 3.65
C ALA A 181 40.53 11.34 3.44
N SER A 182 39.87 10.73 2.48
CA SER A 182 38.49 11.02 2.11
C SER A 182 37.70 9.75 2.00
N VAL A 183 36.46 9.76 2.50
CA VAL A 183 35.59 8.60 2.51
C VAL A 183 34.19 9.00 2.07
N ARG A 184 33.63 8.30 1.08
CA ARG A 184 32.19 8.37 0.74
C ARG A 184 31.50 7.14 1.31
N PHE A 185 30.48 7.33 2.12
CA PHE A 185 29.79 6.25 2.83
C PHE A 185 28.31 6.56 3.08
N GLN A 186 27.53 5.54 3.39
CA GLN A 186 26.15 5.65 3.90
C GLN A 186 26.00 4.62 5.00
N THR A 187 25.39 4.96 6.13
CA THR A 187 25.17 4.02 7.23
C THR A 187 23.99 4.42 8.10
N THR A 188 23.37 3.44 8.75
CA THR A 188 22.48 3.65 9.91
C THR A 188 23.11 3.19 11.22
N GLY A 189 24.25 2.50 11.14
CA GLY A 189 24.98 1.94 12.28
C GLY A 189 26.29 2.68 12.60
N GLU A 190 27.06 2.07 13.49
CA GLU A 190 28.37 2.53 13.94
C GLU A 190 29.49 1.76 13.21
N GLY A 191 30.73 2.24 13.29
CA GLY A 191 31.85 1.49 12.75
C GLY A 191 33.02 2.33 12.23
N THR A 192 34.13 1.65 11.97
CA THR A 192 35.35 2.27 11.45
C THR A 192 35.26 2.54 9.95
N LEU A 193 35.49 3.79 9.54
CA LEU A 193 35.65 4.16 8.13
C LEU A 193 37.05 3.76 7.65
N PHE A 194 38.09 4.26 8.32
CA PHE A 194 39.45 3.77 8.14
C PHE A 194 40.25 3.83 9.44
N SER A 195 41.30 3.02 9.52
CA SER A 195 42.26 3.08 10.62
C SER A 195 43.68 2.75 10.19
N LYS A 196 44.65 3.17 11.00
CA LYS A 196 46.03 2.72 10.95
C LYS A 196 46.39 2.14 12.31
N SER A 197 46.22 0.82 12.44
CA SER A 197 46.35 0.08 13.70
C SER A 197 47.04 -1.27 13.47
N ALA A 198 47.32 -1.99 14.55
CA ALA A 198 47.86 -3.35 14.46
C ALA A 198 46.87 -4.30 13.73
N PRO A 199 47.36 -5.31 12.97
CA PRO A 199 46.52 -6.20 12.15
C PRO A 199 45.49 -6.99 12.99
N ASP A 200 45.91 -7.62 14.08
CA ASP A 200 45.05 -8.47 14.94
C ASP A 200 45.35 -8.27 16.43
N ALA A 201 45.61 -7.04 16.85
CA ALA A 201 45.89 -6.72 18.25
C ALA A 201 44.93 -5.65 18.79
N LYS A 202 44.96 -5.48 20.11
CA LYS A 202 44.22 -4.44 20.82
C LYS A 202 44.67 -3.05 20.37
N TRP A 203 43.81 -2.05 20.57
CA TRP A 203 44.15 -0.64 20.38
C TRP A 203 45.48 -0.33 21.07
N SER A 204 46.40 0.33 20.36
CA SER A 204 47.81 0.50 20.75
C SER A 204 48.27 1.96 20.62
N PRO A 205 49.36 2.37 21.33
CA PRO A 205 49.83 3.76 21.28
C PRO A 205 50.03 4.23 19.85
N ASN A 206 49.64 5.48 19.58
CA ASN A 206 49.76 6.12 18.27
C ASN A 206 48.96 5.46 17.12
N ALA A 207 48.10 4.47 17.39
CA ALA A 207 47.10 4.00 16.44
C ALA A 207 46.13 5.14 16.08
N LYS A 208 45.63 5.16 14.84
CA LYS A 208 44.80 6.25 14.32
C LYS A 208 43.52 5.67 13.73
N ALA A 209 42.35 6.20 14.03
CA ALA A 209 41.10 5.71 13.44
C ALA A 209 40.11 6.84 13.25
N LEU A 210 39.49 6.89 12.07
CA LEU A 210 38.28 7.65 11.81
C LEU A 210 37.11 6.68 11.80
N PHE A 211 36.19 6.84 12.73
CA PHE A 211 35.07 5.94 12.95
C PHE A 211 33.83 6.69 13.41
N ILE A 212 32.70 6.02 13.41
CA ILE A 212 31.43 6.55 13.89
C ILE A 212 31.17 5.95 15.28
N ARG A 213 30.86 6.84 16.22
CA ARG A 213 30.44 6.48 17.58
C ARG A 213 29.32 7.40 18.05
N ASN A 214 28.21 6.80 18.47
CA ASN A 214 26.98 7.53 18.85
C ASN A 214 26.49 8.42 17.70
N GLY A 215 26.56 7.90 16.48
CA GLY A 215 26.17 8.58 15.25
C GLY A 215 27.08 9.72 14.80
N ARG A 216 28.20 9.98 15.48
CA ARG A 216 29.12 11.10 15.18
C ARG A 216 30.46 10.60 14.67
N LEU A 217 31.09 11.38 13.79
CA LEU A 217 32.47 11.12 13.38
C LEU A 217 33.43 11.39 14.53
N VAL A 218 34.32 10.44 14.78
CA VAL A 218 35.37 10.49 15.80
C VAL A 218 36.69 10.14 15.14
N TYR A 219 37.67 11.05 15.24
CA TYR A 219 39.04 10.76 14.88
C TYR A 219 39.89 10.58 16.16
N ASP A 220 40.30 9.35 16.46
CA ASP A 220 41.07 9.01 17.67
C ASP A 220 42.52 8.68 17.34
N ILE A 221 43.42 9.19 18.17
CA ILE A 221 44.83 8.82 18.19
C ILE A 221 45.13 8.18 19.55
N GLY A 222 45.49 6.91 19.54
CA GLY A 222 45.70 6.11 20.74
C GLY A 222 46.66 6.78 21.72
N TRP A 223 46.22 6.89 22.99
CA TRP A 223 46.91 7.53 24.11
C TRP A 223 47.13 9.05 23.98
N LEU A 224 46.73 9.67 22.87
CA LEU A 224 46.71 11.13 22.69
C LEU A 224 45.30 11.70 22.89
N GLY A 225 44.26 10.94 22.51
CA GLY A 225 42.85 11.26 22.73
C GLY A 225 42.02 11.23 21.45
N ALA A 226 40.82 11.82 21.50
CA ALA A 226 39.89 11.90 20.37
C ALA A 226 39.62 13.34 19.91
N MET A 227 39.17 13.48 18.67
CA MET A 227 38.56 14.66 18.07
C MET A 227 37.18 14.25 17.55
N ASP A 228 36.14 14.54 18.33
CA ASP A 228 34.75 14.27 17.99
C ASP A 228 34.17 15.41 17.13
N SER A 229 33.21 15.08 16.27
CA SER A 229 32.42 16.05 15.52
C SER A 229 31.04 16.27 16.12
N ASP A 230 30.40 17.38 15.72
CA ASP A 230 29.02 17.68 16.11
C ASP A 230 27.95 17.18 15.14
N ALA A 231 28.36 16.63 13.99
CA ALA A 231 27.46 16.19 12.94
C ALA A 231 27.06 14.71 13.12
N THR A 232 25.76 14.45 13.00
CA THR A 232 25.21 13.09 12.91
C THR A 232 25.39 12.59 11.48
N VAL A 233 25.95 11.39 11.32
CA VAL A 233 26.30 10.81 10.01
C VAL A 233 25.78 9.38 9.80
N ASN A 234 24.99 8.86 10.75
CA ASN A 234 24.34 7.54 10.65
C ASN A 234 22.84 7.67 10.35
N ASP A 235 22.46 8.64 9.53
CA ASP A 235 21.08 8.98 9.18
C ASP A 235 20.54 8.21 7.97
N GLY A 236 21.32 7.24 7.46
CA GLY A 236 21.00 6.48 6.26
C GLY A 236 21.18 7.27 4.96
N GLN A 237 21.75 8.47 4.97
CA GLN A 237 22.08 9.24 3.77
C GLN A 237 23.55 9.06 3.34
N PRO A 238 23.86 9.26 2.05
CA PRO A 238 25.23 9.35 1.58
C PRO A 238 25.96 10.57 2.17
N HIS A 239 27.14 10.34 2.73
CA HIS A 239 28.04 11.36 3.26
C HIS A 239 29.43 11.27 2.62
N HIS A 240 30.09 12.43 2.55
CA HIS A 240 31.47 12.57 2.14
C HIS A 240 32.27 13.23 3.26
N VAL A 241 33.11 12.44 3.95
CA VAL A 241 34.01 12.95 4.99
C VAL A 241 35.43 13.10 4.45
N VAL A 242 36.09 14.20 4.80
CA VAL A 242 37.51 14.43 4.52
C VAL A 242 38.26 14.77 5.81
N LEU A 243 39.28 13.99 6.14
CA LEU A 243 40.26 14.27 7.19
C LEU A 243 41.52 14.85 6.56
N GLN A 244 41.90 16.06 6.95
CA GLN A 244 43.14 16.71 6.52
C GLN A 244 44.05 16.91 7.74
N VAL A 245 45.31 16.47 7.63
CA VAL A 245 46.38 16.80 8.57
C VAL A 245 47.42 17.59 7.81
N ARG A 246 47.63 18.85 8.17
CA ARG A 246 48.60 19.73 7.48
C ARG A 246 49.00 20.89 8.38
N ASP A 247 50.25 21.35 8.27
CA ASP A 247 50.77 22.55 8.94
C ASP A 247 50.55 22.57 10.46
N GLY A 248 50.55 21.38 11.09
CA GLY A 248 50.36 21.23 12.53
C GLY A 248 48.89 21.23 12.98
N GLU A 249 47.94 21.24 12.06
CA GLU A 249 46.51 21.20 12.35
C GLU A 249 45.83 19.95 11.75
N THR A 250 44.89 19.37 12.48
CA THR A 250 44.01 18.30 11.99
C THR A 250 42.60 18.84 11.85
N ARG A 251 41.99 18.67 10.67
CA ARG A 251 40.66 19.18 10.34
C ARG A 251 39.79 18.07 9.74
N LEU A 252 38.52 18.04 10.14
CA LEU A 252 37.48 17.20 9.53
C LEU A 252 36.51 18.07 8.75
N PHE A 253 36.17 17.61 7.56
CA PHE A 253 35.13 18.16 6.72
C PHE A 253 34.07 17.09 6.48
N LEU A 254 32.80 17.47 6.49
CA LEU A 254 31.67 16.63 6.12
C LEU A 254 30.85 17.38 5.07
N ASP A 255 30.61 16.73 3.94
CA ASP A 255 29.81 17.24 2.82
C ASP A 255 30.26 18.66 2.41
N GLY A 256 31.58 18.82 2.30
CA GLY A 256 32.24 20.08 1.93
C GLY A 256 32.41 21.12 3.04
N LYS A 257 31.87 20.88 4.24
CA LYS A 257 31.90 21.85 5.36
C LYS A 257 32.85 21.42 6.47
N PRO A 258 33.67 22.31 7.04
CA PRO A 258 34.48 21.99 8.22
C PRO A 258 33.58 21.71 9.44
N ILE A 259 33.80 20.58 10.12
CA ILE A 259 32.99 20.13 11.26
C ILE A 259 33.79 19.93 12.55
N ALA A 260 35.12 19.80 12.49
CA ALA A 260 35.99 19.78 13.66
C ALA A 260 37.43 20.16 13.29
N SER A 261 38.17 20.78 14.21
CA SER A 261 39.61 20.98 14.07
C SER A 261 40.35 20.91 15.40
N LYS A 262 41.64 20.57 15.36
CA LYS A 262 42.51 20.49 16.53
C LYS A 262 43.98 20.73 16.16
N GLU A 263 44.59 21.74 16.79
CA GLU A 263 46.01 22.03 16.65
C GLU A 263 46.87 20.99 17.39
N GLY A 264 48.03 20.66 16.82
CA GLY A 264 49.01 19.74 17.40
C GLY A 264 48.56 18.28 17.49
N PHE A 265 47.47 17.90 16.84
CA PHE A 265 46.83 16.59 17.01
C PHE A 265 47.33 15.54 16.00
N SER A 266 48.59 15.15 16.14
CA SER A 266 49.23 14.11 15.33
C SER A 266 50.17 13.24 16.17
N ALA A 267 50.53 12.06 15.68
CA ALA A 267 51.44 11.14 16.36
C ALA A 267 52.28 10.37 15.35
N LYS A 268 53.44 9.87 15.80
CA LYS A 268 54.32 9.01 14.97
C LYS A 268 53.58 7.75 14.54
N ASP A 269 54.01 7.17 13.43
CA ASP A 269 53.48 5.88 12.97
C ASP A 269 54.25 4.75 13.65
N GLU A 270 53.51 3.72 14.07
CA GLU A 270 54.11 2.51 14.61
C GLU A 270 54.55 1.57 13.48
N PRO A 271 55.75 0.96 13.55
CA PRO A 271 56.32 0.19 12.44
C PRO A 271 55.47 -0.98 11.93
N LEU A 272 54.60 -1.54 12.77
CA LEU A 272 53.79 -2.72 12.46
C LEU A 272 52.31 -2.42 12.20
N HIS A 273 51.88 -1.16 12.27
CA HIS A 273 50.48 -0.82 11.99
C HIS A 273 50.21 -0.85 10.49
N ARG A 274 49.03 -1.33 10.10
CA ARG A 274 48.54 -1.38 8.72
C ARG A 274 47.39 -0.40 8.55
N PHE A 275 47.26 0.14 7.34
CA PHE A 275 46.09 0.94 6.97
C PHE A 275 44.94 0.01 6.61
N LYS A 276 43.75 0.30 7.13
CA LYS A 276 42.56 -0.54 7.06
C LYS A 276 41.35 0.31 6.69
N ILE A 277 40.42 -0.22 5.91
CA ILE A 277 39.11 0.37 5.61
C ILE A 277 38.04 -0.56 6.19
N GLY A 278 36.98 0.01 6.78
CA GLY A 278 35.83 -0.74 7.30
C GLY A 278 36.06 -1.51 8.60
N HIS A 279 37.27 -1.45 9.18
CA HIS A 279 37.60 -2.17 10.42
C HIS A 279 38.84 -1.57 11.11
N SER A 280 39.03 -1.92 12.39
CA SER A 280 40.12 -1.41 13.23
C SER A 280 40.86 -2.49 14.03
N ALA A 281 41.42 -2.13 15.18
CA ALA A 281 41.91 -3.06 16.19
C ALA A 281 40.75 -3.90 16.76
N SER A 282 41.05 -5.10 17.26
CA SER A 282 40.02 -6.07 17.63
C SER A 282 39.10 -5.65 18.79
N ASP A 283 39.46 -4.60 19.55
CA ASP A 283 38.71 -4.07 20.68
C ASP A 283 38.36 -2.57 20.57
N PHE A 284 38.45 -1.97 19.38
CA PHE A 284 38.22 -0.53 19.18
C PHE A 284 37.51 -0.21 17.85
N GLY A 285 36.73 0.87 17.82
CA GLY A 285 36.17 1.45 16.60
C GLY A 285 35.04 0.68 15.90
N LEU A 286 34.81 -0.60 16.26
CA LEU A 286 33.86 -1.53 15.61
C LEU A 286 34.13 -1.75 14.11
N ASP A 287 33.77 -2.94 13.64
CA ASP A 287 33.73 -3.25 12.21
C ASP A 287 32.49 -2.63 11.56
N TRP A 288 32.62 -2.21 10.31
CA TRP A 288 31.53 -1.69 9.50
C TRP A 288 30.55 -2.80 9.10
N LYS A 289 29.24 -2.62 9.36
CA LYS A 289 28.21 -3.65 9.10
C LYS A 289 26.89 -3.13 8.50
N ASP A 290 26.48 -1.91 8.83
CA ASP A 290 25.11 -1.42 8.53
C ASP A 290 25.10 -0.27 7.51
N GLY A 291 25.66 -0.52 6.33
CA GLY A 291 25.78 0.47 5.27
C GLY A 291 26.87 0.13 4.26
N TRP A 292 27.27 1.11 3.46
CA TRP A 292 28.33 0.96 2.48
C TRP A 292 29.43 2.01 2.64
N ILE A 293 30.67 1.64 2.32
CA ILE A 293 31.79 2.54 2.07
C ILE A 293 32.07 2.48 0.57
N GLN A 294 31.63 3.50 -0.17
CA GLN A 294 31.69 3.51 -1.63
C GLN A 294 33.10 3.83 -2.11
N GLU A 295 33.81 4.73 -1.44
CA GLU A 295 35.11 5.20 -1.89
C GLU A 295 35.98 5.61 -0.71
N VAL A 296 37.27 5.25 -0.77
CA VAL A 296 38.30 5.82 0.09
C VAL A 296 39.46 6.32 -0.75
N ARG A 297 39.78 7.61 -0.63
CA ARG A 297 40.94 8.24 -1.27
C ARG A 297 41.96 8.70 -0.23
N PHE A 298 43.25 8.53 -0.53
CA PHE A 298 44.34 8.95 0.37
C PHE A 298 45.46 9.69 -0.38
N TRP A 299 45.90 10.82 0.17
CA TRP A 299 47.04 11.63 -0.30
C TRP A 299 48.07 11.76 0.82
N LYS A 300 49.33 11.41 0.54
CA LYS A 300 50.42 11.39 1.53
C LYS A 300 51.08 12.75 1.81
N GLU A 301 50.72 13.81 1.09
CA GLU A 301 51.35 15.15 1.23
C GLU A 301 50.41 16.19 1.87
N GLY A 302 49.13 15.83 2.06
CA GLY A 302 48.07 16.74 2.51
C GLY A 302 47.71 17.78 1.44
N LEU A 303 46.48 17.78 0.93
CA LEU A 303 46.05 18.75 -0.08
C LEU A 303 46.20 20.20 0.43
N SER A 304 46.55 21.14 -0.45
CA SER A 304 46.57 22.58 -0.10
C SER A 304 45.16 23.10 0.15
N GLU A 305 45.02 24.23 0.85
CA GLU A 305 43.69 24.81 1.08
C GLU A 305 42.96 25.13 -0.23
N ASP A 306 43.68 25.64 -1.23
CA ASP A 306 43.10 25.93 -2.56
C ASP A 306 42.64 24.66 -3.28
N HIS A 307 43.42 23.58 -3.25
CA HIS A 307 43.06 22.30 -3.87
C HIS A 307 41.93 21.59 -3.11
N LEU A 308 41.96 21.62 -1.78
CA LEU A 308 40.92 21.04 -0.94
C LEU A 308 39.59 21.77 -1.17
N LYS A 309 39.62 23.11 -1.18
CA LYS A 309 38.43 23.94 -1.42
C LYS A 309 37.85 23.70 -2.82
N ALA A 310 38.69 23.72 -3.86
CA ALA A 310 38.25 23.44 -5.22
C ALA A 310 37.58 22.06 -5.33
N TRP A 311 38.15 21.05 -4.66
CA TRP A 311 37.61 19.70 -4.68
C TRP A 311 36.28 19.57 -3.92
N LEU A 312 36.19 20.14 -2.72
CA LEU A 312 34.97 20.12 -1.90
C LEU A 312 33.82 20.95 -2.49
N GLU A 313 34.11 21.99 -3.28
CA GLU A 313 33.09 22.89 -3.87
C GLU A 313 32.62 22.47 -5.27
N SER A 314 33.45 21.79 -6.06
CA SER A 314 33.17 21.53 -7.49
C SER A 314 33.21 20.06 -7.92
N GLU A 315 33.60 19.16 -7.02
CA GLU A 315 33.92 17.75 -7.31
C GLU A 315 34.91 17.54 -8.47
N GLN A 316 35.60 18.58 -8.96
CA GLN A 316 36.68 18.43 -9.92
C GLN A 316 37.87 17.72 -9.27
N GLU A 317 38.47 16.77 -9.98
CA GLU A 317 39.63 16.04 -9.48
C GLU A 317 40.77 17.02 -9.14
N PRO A 318 41.37 16.94 -7.94
CA PRO A 318 42.58 17.68 -7.64
C PRO A 318 43.65 17.36 -8.68
N LEU A 319 44.44 18.36 -9.09
CA LEU A 319 45.60 18.17 -9.99
C LEU A 319 46.60 17.13 -9.43
N ASP A 320 46.63 16.97 -8.10
CA ASP A 320 47.39 15.95 -7.41
C ASP A 320 46.55 14.66 -7.27
N LEU A 321 46.88 13.63 -8.04
CA LEU A 321 46.21 12.33 -7.98
C LEU A 321 46.42 11.66 -6.61
N PRO A 322 45.40 10.98 -6.05
CA PRO A 322 45.55 10.27 -4.78
C PRO A 322 46.54 9.11 -4.89
N ASN A 323 47.24 8.82 -3.81
CA ASN A 323 48.12 7.65 -3.71
C ASN A 323 47.33 6.34 -3.55
N LEU A 324 46.12 6.41 -2.98
CA LEU A 324 45.13 5.34 -2.98
C LEU A 324 43.80 5.90 -3.50
N SER A 325 43.19 5.22 -4.46
CA SER A 325 41.79 5.40 -4.83
C SER A 325 41.08 4.04 -4.76
N TRP A 326 40.57 3.70 -3.59
CA TRP A 326 39.84 2.45 -3.35
C TRP A 326 38.34 2.67 -3.57
N GLN A 327 37.70 1.73 -4.25
CA GLN A 327 36.25 1.70 -4.47
C GLN A 327 35.68 0.45 -3.83
N GLY A 328 34.59 0.60 -3.07
CA GLY A 328 33.84 -0.52 -2.52
C GLY A 328 33.13 -1.32 -3.61
N ALA A 329 33.08 -2.64 -3.47
CA ALA A 329 32.37 -3.50 -4.41
C ALA A 329 30.87 -3.49 -4.07
N LEU A 330 30.08 -2.66 -4.76
CA LEU A 330 28.62 -2.60 -4.54
C LEU A 330 27.91 -3.72 -5.31
N PRO A 331 27.01 -4.48 -4.66
CA PRO A 331 26.14 -5.43 -5.34
C PRO A 331 25.19 -4.67 -6.26
N GLN A 332 25.01 -5.17 -7.47
CA GLN A 332 24.11 -4.56 -8.44
C GLN A 332 23.38 -5.65 -9.22
N GLU A 333 22.13 -5.36 -9.58
CA GLU A 333 21.43 -6.08 -10.62
C GLU A 333 22.07 -5.73 -11.97
N THR A 334 22.36 -6.72 -12.81
CA THR A 334 23.17 -6.52 -14.03
C THR A 334 22.45 -6.91 -15.33
N PHE A 335 21.15 -7.17 -15.32
CA PHE A 335 20.35 -7.65 -16.45
C PHE A 335 19.03 -6.87 -16.65
N ASP A 336 19.01 -5.60 -16.23
CA ASP A 336 17.91 -4.65 -16.43
C ASP A 336 16.60 -5.16 -15.83
N GLY A 337 16.63 -5.45 -14.53
CA GLY A 337 15.53 -5.94 -13.71
C GLY A 337 15.30 -7.46 -13.77
N GLU A 338 16.31 -8.27 -14.12
CA GLU A 338 16.17 -9.73 -14.24
C GLU A 338 17.27 -10.49 -13.47
N GLY A 339 16.88 -11.38 -12.56
CA GLY A 339 17.83 -12.18 -11.78
C GLY A 339 18.24 -11.52 -10.46
N THR A 340 19.27 -12.07 -9.83
CA THR A 340 19.63 -11.75 -8.44
C THR A 340 20.83 -10.83 -8.35
N GLU A 341 20.74 -9.79 -7.52
CA GLU A 341 21.86 -8.86 -7.25
C GLU A 341 23.10 -9.58 -6.71
N GLY A 342 24.28 -9.15 -7.14
CA GLY A 342 25.54 -9.71 -6.68
C GLY A 342 26.74 -8.88 -7.10
N LEU A 343 27.93 -9.40 -6.82
CA LEU A 343 29.18 -8.73 -7.21
C LEU A 343 29.50 -9.05 -8.67
N GLY A 344 29.44 -8.01 -9.50
CA GLY A 344 29.58 -8.13 -10.94
C GLY A 344 31.03 -8.29 -11.39
N VAL A 345 31.25 -9.15 -12.38
CA VAL A 345 32.53 -9.28 -13.09
C VAL A 345 32.34 -9.02 -14.57
N ILE A 346 33.41 -8.61 -15.27
CA ILE A 346 33.39 -8.41 -16.72
C ILE A 346 33.97 -9.67 -17.40
N PRO A 347 33.17 -10.48 -18.10
CA PRO A 347 33.68 -11.61 -18.87
C PRO A 347 34.53 -11.10 -20.03
N ARG A 348 35.76 -11.60 -20.17
CA ARG A 348 36.66 -11.22 -21.28
C ARG A 348 37.28 -12.44 -21.94
N LEU A 349 37.20 -12.51 -23.25
CA LEU A 349 37.86 -13.54 -24.05
C LEU A 349 39.19 -12.99 -24.59
N GLU A 350 40.29 -13.66 -24.26
CA GLU A 350 41.64 -13.36 -24.75
C GLU A 350 42.07 -14.45 -25.74
N GLY A 351 42.70 -14.03 -26.84
CA GLY A 351 43.15 -14.91 -27.92
C GLY A 351 42.19 -14.97 -29.12
N ASN A 352 42.67 -15.47 -30.25
CA ASN A 352 41.88 -15.58 -31.48
C ASN A 352 41.00 -16.84 -31.44
N VAL A 353 39.81 -16.73 -30.85
CA VAL A 353 38.85 -17.83 -30.74
C VAL A 353 37.74 -17.66 -31.78
N ASP A 354 37.44 -18.70 -32.54
CA ASP A 354 36.27 -18.72 -33.42
C ASP A 354 35.02 -19.01 -32.58
N VAL A 355 34.37 -17.96 -32.07
CA VAL A 355 33.14 -18.07 -31.28
C VAL A 355 31.96 -18.43 -32.19
N ILE A 356 31.42 -19.64 -32.01
CA ILE A 356 30.25 -20.13 -32.76
C ILE A 356 28.96 -19.58 -32.14
N LYS A 357 28.86 -19.61 -30.81
CA LYS A 357 27.72 -19.04 -30.06
C LYS A 357 28.14 -18.74 -28.62
N ALA A 358 27.95 -17.51 -28.16
CA ALA A 358 28.18 -17.16 -26.77
C ALA A 358 27.08 -16.24 -26.21
N TRP A 359 26.67 -16.49 -24.97
CA TRP A 359 25.68 -15.68 -24.27
C TRP A 359 25.84 -15.80 -22.76
N VAL A 360 25.29 -14.81 -22.04
CA VAL A 360 25.06 -14.86 -20.59
C VAL A 360 23.57 -14.82 -20.30
N GLN A 361 23.17 -15.46 -19.21
CA GLN A 361 21.80 -15.48 -18.72
C GLN A 361 21.81 -15.26 -17.20
N PRO A 362 20.89 -14.45 -16.65
CA PRO A 362 20.78 -14.28 -15.21
C PRO A 362 20.43 -15.60 -14.51
N LEU A 363 20.95 -15.79 -13.31
CA LEU A 363 20.44 -16.80 -12.38
C LEU A 363 19.21 -16.25 -11.66
N SER A 364 18.30 -17.14 -11.27
CA SER A 364 17.02 -16.83 -10.62
C SER A 364 17.02 -17.35 -9.18
N GLU A 365 16.19 -16.76 -8.32
CA GLU A 365 15.92 -17.31 -6.97
C GLU A 365 14.98 -18.52 -7.03
N VAL A 366 14.31 -18.76 -8.17
CA VAL A 366 13.31 -19.81 -8.34
C VAL A 366 13.81 -20.88 -9.30
N ASP A 367 13.67 -22.15 -8.92
CA ASP A 367 13.91 -23.29 -9.82
C ASP A 367 12.71 -23.53 -10.74
N HIS A 368 12.56 -22.67 -11.75
CA HIS A 368 11.47 -22.75 -12.73
C HIS A 368 11.43 -24.10 -13.44
N ALA A 369 12.59 -24.62 -13.83
CA ALA A 369 12.69 -25.87 -14.57
C ALA A 369 12.29 -27.06 -13.69
N GLY A 370 12.75 -27.10 -12.43
CA GLY A 370 12.38 -28.12 -11.46
C GLY A 370 10.88 -28.14 -11.17
N LEU A 371 10.26 -26.97 -10.94
CA LEU A 371 8.83 -26.87 -10.65
C LEU A 371 7.96 -27.33 -11.83
N ILE A 372 8.34 -26.99 -13.07
CA ILE A 372 7.61 -27.44 -14.27
C ILE A 372 7.83 -28.93 -14.53
N ALA A 373 9.06 -29.42 -14.35
CA ALA A 373 9.37 -30.84 -14.54
C ALA A 373 8.72 -31.75 -13.47
N GLY A 374 8.47 -31.19 -12.28
CA GLY A 374 7.82 -31.87 -11.15
C GLY A 374 6.29 -31.92 -11.20
N TRP A 375 5.65 -31.39 -12.24
CA TRP A 375 4.20 -31.45 -12.39
C TRP A 375 3.65 -32.88 -12.38
N ASP A 376 2.60 -33.08 -11.60
CA ASP A 376 1.96 -34.36 -11.32
C ASP A 376 0.45 -34.16 -11.05
N ALA A 377 -0.24 -35.21 -10.58
CA ALA A 377 -1.67 -35.10 -10.25
C ALA A 377 -1.95 -34.20 -9.04
N THR A 378 -1.04 -34.18 -8.07
CA THR A 378 -1.16 -33.38 -6.83
C THR A 378 -1.13 -31.88 -7.13
N SER A 379 -0.15 -31.46 -7.91
CA SER A 379 -0.01 -30.08 -8.38
C SER A 379 -1.15 -29.66 -9.32
N LEU A 380 -1.73 -30.59 -10.08
CA LEU A 380 -2.91 -30.32 -10.88
C LEU A 380 -4.15 -30.03 -10.01
N GLU A 381 -4.39 -30.82 -8.96
CA GLU A 381 -5.49 -30.63 -8.02
C GLU A 381 -5.32 -29.34 -7.20
N GLU A 382 -4.09 -29.04 -6.77
CA GLU A 382 -3.75 -27.78 -6.12
C GLU A 382 -4.05 -26.59 -7.05
N GLY A 383 -3.63 -26.69 -8.31
CA GLY A 383 -3.91 -25.69 -9.33
C GLY A 383 -5.40 -25.48 -9.60
N GLU A 384 -6.19 -26.56 -9.60
CA GLU A 384 -7.65 -26.48 -9.72
C GLU A 384 -8.27 -25.72 -8.55
N LYS A 385 -7.89 -26.05 -7.31
CA LYS A 385 -8.39 -25.36 -6.12
C LYS A 385 -8.10 -23.87 -6.17
N ILE A 386 -6.88 -23.49 -6.55
CA ILE A 386 -6.48 -22.09 -6.71
C ILE A 386 -7.32 -21.41 -7.82
N TYR A 387 -7.46 -22.06 -8.98
CA TYR A 387 -8.22 -21.51 -10.09
C TYR A 387 -9.69 -21.28 -9.74
N GLN A 388 -10.33 -22.27 -9.12
CA GLN A 388 -11.73 -22.21 -8.73
C GLN A 388 -11.97 -21.22 -7.59
N GLY A 389 -11.00 -21.03 -6.69
CA GLY A 389 -11.10 -20.06 -5.60
C GLY A 389 -11.06 -18.61 -6.08
N LEU A 390 -10.15 -18.29 -7.01
CA LEU A 390 -9.85 -16.89 -7.36
C LEU A 390 -9.98 -16.56 -8.86
N CYS A 391 -9.46 -17.41 -9.74
CA CYS A 391 -9.31 -17.08 -11.16
C CYS A 391 -10.62 -17.23 -11.96
N VAL A 392 -11.44 -18.22 -11.62
CA VAL A 392 -12.65 -18.59 -12.40
C VAL A 392 -13.65 -17.44 -12.50
N THR A 393 -13.74 -16.58 -11.49
CA THR A 393 -14.69 -15.45 -11.52
C THR A 393 -14.40 -14.48 -12.66
N CYS A 394 -13.11 -14.19 -12.91
CA CYS A 394 -12.72 -13.30 -13.99
C CYS A 394 -12.65 -14.04 -15.34
N HIS A 395 -12.01 -15.20 -15.36
CA HIS A 395 -11.61 -15.90 -16.60
C HIS A 395 -12.64 -16.94 -17.09
N GLY A 396 -13.52 -17.43 -16.21
CA GLY A 396 -14.51 -18.46 -16.51
C GLY A 396 -13.90 -19.84 -16.84
N THR A 397 -14.75 -20.73 -17.33
CA THR A 397 -14.41 -22.00 -17.97
C THR A 397 -15.26 -22.14 -19.23
N ALA A 398 -15.10 -23.22 -19.99
CA ALA A 398 -15.98 -23.49 -21.13
C ALA A 398 -17.45 -23.70 -20.73
N GLN A 399 -17.72 -24.04 -19.46
CA GLN A 399 -19.06 -24.27 -18.92
C GLN A 399 -19.60 -23.09 -18.11
N GLN A 400 -18.71 -22.27 -17.54
CA GLN A 400 -19.06 -21.14 -16.69
C GLN A 400 -18.49 -19.84 -17.28
N PRO A 401 -19.31 -18.88 -17.73
CA PRO A 401 -18.78 -17.63 -18.26
C PRO A 401 -18.06 -16.83 -17.15
N GLY A 402 -16.90 -16.28 -17.50
CA GLY A 402 -16.20 -15.30 -16.65
C GLY A 402 -16.94 -13.96 -16.66
N PHE A 403 -16.90 -13.24 -15.54
CA PHE A 403 -17.60 -11.98 -15.35
C PHE A 403 -16.84 -10.75 -15.85
N LEU A 404 -15.51 -10.86 -16.07
CA LEU A 404 -14.69 -9.73 -16.53
C LEU A 404 -14.47 -9.81 -18.05
N PRO A 405 -15.11 -8.95 -18.88
CA PRO A 405 -15.00 -9.05 -20.34
C PRO A 405 -13.58 -8.85 -20.88
N THR A 406 -12.73 -8.17 -20.12
CA THR A 406 -11.33 -7.92 -20.47
C THR A 406 -10.38 -9.03 -20.02
N ALA A 407 -10.84 -9.95 -19.17
CA ALA A 407 -10.02 -11.10 -18.76
C ALA A 407 -9.85 -12.08 -19.92
N LEU A 408 -8.67 -12.67 -20.03
CA LEU A 408 -8.41 -13.73 -21.00
C LEU A 408 -9.22 -14.97 -20.64
N LYS A 409 -10.20 -15.32 -21.46
CA LYS A 409 -10.87 -16.62 -21.31
C LYS A 409 -9.97 -17.70 -21.89
N PHE A 410 -9.29 -18.46 -21.03
CA PHE A 410 -8.25 -19.40 -21.45
C PHE A 410 -8.70 -20.49 -22.42
N HIS A 411 -10.00 -20.80 -22.46
CA HIS A 411 -10.58 -21.79 -23.36
C HIS A 411 -10.90 -21.27 -24.77
N GLU A 412 -10.80 -19.96 -25.03
CA GLU A 412 -11.14 -19.36 -26.34
C GLU A 412 -10.25 -18.18 -26.78
N GLY A 413 -9.48 -17.56 -25.87
CA GLY A 413 -8.74 -16.34 -26.16
C GLY A 413 -7.24 -16.55 -26.40
N ASP A 414 -6.64 -15.60 -27.11
CA ASP A 414 -5.20 -15.56 -27.36
C ASP A 414 -4.42 -14.90 -26.21
N PHE A 415 -3.32 -15.53 -25.80
CA PHE A 415 -2.44 -14.96 -24.79
C PHE A 415 -1.70 -13.74 -25.34
N ARG A 416 -1.77 -12.62 -24.62
CA ARG A 416 -1.14 -11.35 -25.03
C ARG A 416 0.30 -11.16 -24.53
N ASN A 417 0.68 -11.92 -23.50
CA ASN A 417 1.95 -11.75 -22.78
C ASN A 417 2.70 -13.08 -22.67
N GLY A 418 2.75 -13.83 -23.78
CA GLY A 418 3.29 -15.20 -23.85
C GLY A 418 2.34 -16.27 -23.30
N HIS A 419 2.39 -17.47 -23.90
CA HIS A 419 1.60 -18.65 -23.51
C HIS A 419 2.45 -19.81 -22.98
N ASP A 420 3.78 -19.63 -22.87
CA ASP A 420 4.64 -20.59 -22.20
C ASP A 420 4.53 -20.46 -20.67
N PRO A 421 4.84 -21.52 -19.91
CA PRO A 421 4.71 -21.50 -18.44
C PRO A 421 5.49 -20.38 -17.74
N TYR A 422 6.64 -19.95 -18.26
CA TYR A 422 7.45 -18.92 -17.63
C TYR A 422 6.86 -17.52 -17.86
N ALA A 423 6.38 -17.23 -19.06
CA ALA A 423 5.64 -15.99 -19.34
C ALA A 423 4.32 -15.89 -18.55
N MET A 424 3.61 -17.03 -18.38
CA MET A 424 2.45 -17.10 -17.49
C MET A 424 2.83 -16.83 -16.03
N TYR A 425 3.96 -17.37 -15.55
CA TYR A 425 4.49 -17.10 -14.22
C TYR A 425 4.83 -15.63 -14.00
N GLN A 426 5.49 -14.99 -14.98
CA GLN A 426 5.76 -13.56 -14.95
C GLN A 426 4.47 -12.74 -14.93
N THR A 427 3.44 -13.17 -15.68
CA THR A 427 2.12 -12.51 -15.67
C THR A 427 1.43 -12.61 -14.32
N LEU A 428 1.46 -13.79 -13.67
CA LEU A 428 0.95 -13.94 -12.31
C LEU A 428 1.79 -13.14 -11.29
N THR A 429 3.07 -12.92 -11.54
CA THR A 429 3.96 -12.24 -10.58
C THR A 429 3.95 -10.72 -10.71
N HIS A 430 3.79 -10.18 -11.92
CA HIS A 430 3.90 -8.75 -12.18
C HIS A 430 2.62 -8.13 -12.73
N GLY A 431 1.64 -8.93 -13.16
CA GLY A 431 0.35 -8.49 -13.68
C GLY A 431 0.40 -7.83 -15.08
N TYR A 432 1.46 -7.06 -15.38
CA TYR A 432 1.70 -6.30 -16.61
C TYR A 432 0.48 -5.48 -17.08
N GLY A 433 -0.28 -4.93 -16.14
CA GLY A 433 -1.52 -4.19 -16.43
C GLY A 433 -2.70 -5.05 -16.89
N MET A 434 -2.50 -6.35 -17.12
CA MET A 434 -3.52 -7.30 -17.57
C MET A 434 -4.36 -7.87 -16.43
N MET A 435 -3.74 -8.06 -15.26
CA MET A 435 -4.40 -8.53 -14.04
C MET A 435 -3.67 -8.00 -12.80
N VAL A 436 -4.30 -8.08 -11.63
CA VAL A 436 -3.62 -7.80 -10.36
C VAL A 436 -2.53 -8.86 -10.16
N PRO A 437 -1.30 -8.49 -9.77
CA PRO A 437 -0.27 -9.45 -9.39
C PRO A 437 -0.73 -10.37 -8.27
N GLN A 438 -0.41 -11.66 -8.37
CA GLN A 438 -0.79 -12.69 -7.41
C GLN A 438 0.34 -12.92 -6.40
N GLY A 439 0.63 -11.89 -5.61
CA GLY A 439 1.69 -11.91 -4.60
C GLY A 439 1.45 -12.89 -3.45
N GLN A 440 0.20 -13.30 -3.23
CA GLN A 440 -0.20 -14.23 -2.17
C GLN A 440 0.17 -15.70 -2.45
N TYR A 441 0.56 -16.04 -3.68
CA TYR A 441 0.90 -17.41 -4.06
C TYR A 441 2.42 -17.62 -4.13
N THR A 442 2.88 -18.73 -3.57
CA THR A 442 4.27 -19.18 -3.71
C THR A 442 4.60 -19.52 -5.17
N PRO A 443 5.88 -19.59 -5.56
CA PRO A 443 6.23 -20.00 -6.91
C PRO A 443 5.65 -21.36 -7.32
N ARG A 444 5.63 -22.32 -6.39
CA ARG A 444 5.00 -23.64 -6.60
C ARG A 444 3.50 -23.52 -6.88
N GLN A 445 2.77 -22.77 -6.07
CA GLN A 445 1.33 -22.55 -6.24
C GLN A 445 1.00 -21.84 -7.58
N LYS A 446 1.83 -20.87 -7.98
CA LYS A 446 1.72 -20.23 -9.30
C LYS A 446 1.90 -21.26 -10.43
N TYR A 447 2.92 -22.12 -10.34
CA TYR A 447 3.11 -23.18 -11.34
C TYR A 447 2.02 -24.25 -11.32
N ALA A 448 1.44 -24.56 -10.16
CA ALA A 448 0.29 -25.46 -10.03
C ALA A 448 -0.94 -24.91 -10.77
N VAL A 449 -1.32 -23.64 -10.54
CA VAL A 449 -2.45 -23.03 -11.28
C VAL A 449 -2.15 -22.89 -12.77
N ILE A 450 -0.90 -22.63 -13.16
CA ILE A 450 -0.47 -22.63 -14.57
C ILE A 450 -0.65 -24.01 -15.20
N GLN A 451 -0.30 -25.09 -14.48
CA GLN A 451 -0.54 -26.45 -14.93
C GLN A 451 -2.04 -26.68 -15.17
N TYR A 452 -2.89 -26.34 -14.21
CA TYR A 452 -4.34 -26.49 -14.36
C TYR A 452 -4.89 -25.71 -15.56
N ILE A 453 -4.53 -24.44 -15.71
CA ILE A 453 -4.95 -23.62 -16.86
C ILE A 453 -4.54 -24.30 -18.17
N ARG A 454 -3.28 -24.71 -18.28
CA ARG A 454 -2.75 -25.32 -19.50
C ARG A 454 -3.42 -26.66 -19.81
N GLU A 455 -3.55 -27.52 -18.82
CA GLU A 455 -4.00 -28.90 -19.00
C GLU A 455 -5.52 -29.03 -19.08
N ALA A 456 -6.27 -28.28 -18.25
CA ALA A 456 -7.72 -28.39 -18.16
C ALA A 456 -8.46 -27.38 -19.05
N LEU A 457 -7.91 -26.19 -19.30
CA LEU A 457 -8.63 -25.12 -20.00
C LEU A 457 -8.11 -24.88 -21.42
N VAL A 458 -6.78 -24.86 -21.61
CA VAL A 458 -6.17 -24.56 -22.92
C VAL A 458 -6.06 -25.83 -23.77
N ARG A 459 -5.46 -26.91 -23.27
CA ARG A 459 -5.23 -28.15 -24.03
C ARG A 459 -6.50 -28.70 -24.70
N PRO A 460 -7.66 -28.79 -24.01
CA PRO A 460 -8.85 -29.42 -24.60
C PRO A 460 -9.65 -28.50 -25.52
N HIS A 461 -9.52 -27.18 -25.37
CA HIS A 461 -10.43 -26.20 -25.98
C HIS A 461 -9.74 -25.22 -26.93
N HIS A 462 -8.44 -24.94 -26.73
CA HIS A 462 -7.71 -23.92 -27.47
C HIS A 462 -6.27 -24.37 -27.78
N ARG A 463 -6.15 -25.51 -28.48
CA ARG A 463 -4.88 -26.22 -28.73
C ARG A 463 -3.81 -25.35 -29.41
N GLU A 464 -4.21 -24.37 -30.22
CA GLU A 464 -3.28 -23.45 -30.90
C GLU A 464 -2.49 -22.55 -29.94
N GLN A 465 -3.05 -22.25 -28.77
CA GLN A 465 -2.37 -21.51 -27.69
C GLN A 465 -1.69 -22.43 -26.68
N TYR A 466 -1.74 -23.76 -26.87
CA TYR A 466 -1.09 -24.71 -25.96
C TYR A 466 0.41 -24.80 -26.26
N PHE A 467 1.24 -24.41 -25.29
CA PHE A 467 2.70 -24.54 -25.40
C PHE A 467 3.19 -25.91 -24.93
N ASP A 468 3.84 -26.70 -25.79
CA ASP A 468 4.45 -27.98 -25.38
C ASP A 468 5.79 -27.75 -24.67
N VAL A 469 5.87 -28.18 -23.40
CA VAL A 469 7.10 -28.12 -22.59
C VAL A 469 8.07 -29.20 -23.06
N SER A 470 9.17 -28.77 -23.67
CA SER A 470 10.24 -29.67 -24.13
C SER A 470 11.46 -29.66 -23.20
N PRO A 471 12.31 -30.70 -23.22
CA PRO A 471 13.59 -30.66 -22.50
C PRO A 471 14.47 -29.47 -22.89
N ALA A 472 14.42 -29.03 -24.16
CA ALA A 472 15.15 -27.85 -24.62
C ALA A 472 14.62 -26.56 -24.00
N TYR A 473 13.30 -26.43 -23.84
CA TYR A 473 12.69 -25.31 -23.14
C TYR A 473 13.08 -25.30 -21.66
N LEU A 474 12.97 -26.44 -20.96
CA LEU A 474 13.39 -26.53 -19.55
C LEU A 474 14.87 -26.16 -19.36
N ALA A 475 15.74 -26.60 -20.27
CA ALA A 475 17.17 -26.26 -20.24
C ALA A 475 17.48 -24.79 -20.57
N SER A 476 16.53 -24.09 -21.19
CA SER A 476 16.64 -22.68 -21.54
C SER A 476 16.20 -21.73 -20.43
N LEU A 477 15.44 -22.21 -19.44
CA LEU A 477 14.98 -21.38 -18.32
C LEU A 477 16.15 -20.91 -17.44
N PRO A 478 16.01 -19.73 -16.80
CA PRO A 478 16.97 -19.26 -15.80
C PRO A 478 17.25 -20.34 -14.75
N ARG A 479 18.53 -20.58 -14.44
CA ARG A 479 18.92 -21.57 -13.44
C ARG A 479 18.82 -20.98 -12.03
N PRO A 480 18.50 -21.80 -11.01
CA PRO A 480 18.49 -21.34 -9.64
C PRO A 480 19.90 -20.96 -9.17
N LEU A 481 20.00 -19.86 -8.43
CA LEU A 481 21.17 -19.47 -7.64
C LEU A 481 21.39 -20.48 -6.51
N LYS A 482 22.63 -20.93 -6.28
CA LYS A 482 22.97 -22.01 -5.32
C LYS A 482 23.78 -21.52 -4.11
N LEU A 483 24.19 -20.25 -4.08
CA LEU A 483 24.83 -19.57 -2.93
C LEU A 483 23.89 -19.16 -1.81
N GLN A 484 22.59 -19.13 -2.09
CA GLN A 484 21.62 -19.15 -1.02
C GLN A 484 21.62 -20.58 -0.49
N ASP A 485 21.55 -20.78 0.83
CA ASP A 485 20.99 -22.04 1.33
C ASP A 485 19.77 -22.27 0.46
N PRO A 486 19.58 -23.49 -0.12
CA PRO A 486 18.33 -23.74 -0.80
C PRO A 486 17.32 -23.21 0.17
N ALA A 487 16.44 -22.32 -0.28
CA ALA A 487 15.22 -22.23 0.42
C ALA A 487 14.76 -23.70 0.45
N VAL A 488 14.99 -24.37 1.57
CA VAL A 488 13.87 -24.71 2.40
C VAL A 488 13.00 -23.44 2.33
N VAL A 489 12.21 -23.39 1.25
CA VAL A 489 10.78 -23.39 1.41
C VAL A 489 10.56 -24.57 2.35
N GLU A 490 10.90 -24.38 3.63
CA GLU A 490 10.09 -24.90 4.67
C GLU A 490 8.76 -24.36 4.20
N GLU A 491 7.89 -25.27 3.82
CA GLU A 491 6.49 -25.06 4.07
C GLU A 491 6.34 -24.80 5.57
N ILE A 492 6.89 -23.68 6.07
CA ILE A 492 6.11 -22.86 6.95
C ILE A 492 5.07 -22.30 5.99
N SER A 493 4.05 -23.12 5.75
CA SER A 493 2.69 -22.63 5.61
C SER A 493 2.42 -21.83 6.89
N GLU A 494 3.05 -20.68 7.03
CA GLU A 494 2.67 -19.71 8.02
C GLU A 494 1.22 -19.41 7.69
N SER A 495 0.35 -19.73 8.64
CA SER A 495 -1.08 -19.45 8.50
C SER A 495 -1.24 -18.01 8.00
N PRO A 496 -2.11 -17.74 7.01
CA PRO A 496 -2.35 -16.38 6.55
C PRO A 496 -2.57 -15.40 7.70
N GLN A 497 -2.18 -14.13 7.55
CA GLN A 497 -2.19 -13.15 8.65
C GLN A 497 -3.52 -13.11 9.41
N TYR A 498 -4.65 -13.20 8.69
CA TYR A 498 -5.98 -13.21 9.31
C TYR A 498 -6.26 -14.42 10.22
N GLN A 499 -5.56 -15.55 10.04
CA GLN A 499 -5.66 -16.71 10.95
C GLN A 499 -4.75 -16.59 12.17
N LYS A 500 -3.68 -15.79 12.07
CA LYS A 500 -2.77 -15.50 13.18
C LYS A 500 -3.34 -14.44 14.12
N MET A 501 -4.09 -13.49 13.56
CA MET A 501 -4.65 -12.34 14.26
C MET A 501 -5.55 -12.74 15.45
N ASP A 502 -5.33 -12.06 16.58
CA ASP A 502 -6.22 -12.04 17.73
C ASP A 502 -7.26 -10.93 17.54
N PHE A 503 -8.51 -11.30 17.22
CA PHE A 503 -9.62 -10.35 17.01
C PHE A 503 -10.28 -9.87 18.32
N GLY A 504 -9.79 -10.27 19.49
CA GLY A 504 -10.46 -10.10 20.78
C GLY A 504 -11.60 -11.12 20.97
N PRO A 505 -12.44 -10.97 22.00
CA PRO A 505 -13.40 -12.00 22.41
C PRO A 505 -14.63 -12.12 21.49
N ALA A 506 -14.84 -11.16 20.59
CA ALA A 506 -15.90 -11.21 19.58
C ALA A 506 -15.42 -10.63 18.24
N LEU A 507 -15.96 -11.14 17.14
CA LEU A 507 -15.79 -10.58 15.79
C LEU A 507 -17.15 -10.28 15.16
N MET A 508 -17.33 -9.02 14.76
CA MET A 508 -18.49 -8.55 14.00
C MET A 508 -18.25 -8.79 12.51
N TRP A 509 -19.10 -9.60 11.89
CA TRP A 509 -18.98 -9.96 10.47
C TRP A 509 -20.28 -10.54 9.90
N THR A 510 -20.32 -10.81 8.60
CA THR A 510 -21.40 -11.59 7.99
C THR A 510 -21.10 -13.09 8.09
N TYR A 511 -21.98 -13.87 8.72
CA TYR A 511 -21.79 -15.31 8.89
C TYR A 511 -22.97 -16.09 8.31
N GLN A 512 -22.70 -16.99 7.35
CA GLN A 512 -23.64 -18.06 7.05
C GLN A 512 -23.57 -19.13 8.15
N VAL A 513 -24.72 -19.44 8.75
CA VAL A 513 -24.82 -20.34 9.91
C VAL A 513 -25.31 -21.74 9.58
N ASN A 514 -25.82 -21.96 8.36
CA ASN A 514 -26.20 -23.29 7.87
C ASN A 514 -25.31 -23.75 6.71
N ASP A 515 -25.38 -25.02 6.34
CA ASP A 515 -24.54 -25.61 5.28
C ASP A 515 -25.14 -25.47 3.86
N ALA A 516 -26.26 -24.76 3.73
CA ALA A 516 -27.03 -24.59 2.51
C ALA A 516 -26.19 -24.08 1.34
N LYS A 517 -26.31 -24.76 0.19
CA LYS A 517 -25.55 -24.41 -1.03
C LYS A 517 -26.31 -23.47 -1.97
N LYS A 518 -27.62 -23.31 -1.79
CA LYS A 518 -28.47 -22.49 -2.66
C LYS A 518 -28.93 -21.24 -1.93
N THR A 519 -28.86 -20.10 -2.61
CA THR A 519 -29.24 -18.77 -2.11
C THR A 519 -30.59 -18.72 -1.37
N PRO A 520 -31.68 -19.35 -1.87
CA PRO A 520 -32.98 -19.27 -1.19
C PRO A 520 -33.02 -19.96 0.18
N ASP A 521 -32.13 -20.93 0.40
CA ASP A 521 -32.07 -21.74 1.61
C ASP A 521 -31.00 -21.23 2.58
N TRP A 522 -30.27 -20.16 2.23
CA TRP A 522 -29.22 -19.60 3.08
C TRP A 522 -29.78 -19.00 4.35
N ASN A 523 -29.20 -19.40 5.48
CA ASN A 523 -29.41 -18.78 6.77
C ASN A 523 -28.16 -17.96 7.14
N ILE A 524 -28.24 -16.63 7.03
CA ILE A 524 -27.10 -15.73 7.20
C ILE A 524 -27.43 -14.69 8.28
N ALA A 525 -26.55 -14.56 9.27
CA ALA A 525 -26.50 -13.39 10.14
C ALA A 525 -25.73 -12.29 9.40
N GLN A 526 -26.47 -11.36 8.76
CA GLN A 526 -25.85 -10.33 7.90
C GLN A 526 -24.96 -9.37 8.71
N LYS A 527 -25.40 -9.03 9.92
CA LYS A 527 -24.64 -8.30 10.95
C LYS A 527 -24.46 -9.21 12.15
N GLY A 528 -23.61 -10.21 11.98
CA GLY A 528 -23.36 -11.20 13.01
C GLY A 528 -22.31 -10.74 14.02
N ILE A 529 -22.54 -11.02 15.30
CA ILE A 529 -21.55 -10.90 16.37
C ILE A 529 -21.22 -12.31 16.83
N ASN A 530 -20.06 -12.82 16.43
CA ASN A 530 -19.62 -14.14 16.83
C ASN A 530 -18.76 -14.04 18.10
N VAL A 531 -19.25 -14.61 19.20
CA VAL A 531 -18.69 -14.49 20.54
C VAL A 531 -18.07 -15.81 20.97
N ARG A 532 -16.82 -15.78 21.43
CA ARG A 532 -16.16 -16.92 22.06
C ARG A 532 -16.72 -17.14 23.47
N LEU A 533 -17.00 -18.40 23.80
CA LEU A 533 -17.63 -18.76 25.07
C LEU A 533 -16.64 -19.33 26.08
N ASP A 534 -15.62 -20.02 25.58
CA ASP A 534 -14.58 -20.65 26.39
C ASP A 534 -13.47 -19.66 26.77
N PRO A 535 -12.89 -19.77 27.97
CA PRO A 535 -11.78 -18.91 28.39
C PRO A 535 -10.49 -19.30 27.65
N GLY A 536 -9.68 -18.31 27.29
CA GLY A 536 -8.34 -18.56 26.75
C GLY A 536 -7.73 -17.39 25.99
N GLN A 537 -6.47 -17.57 25.58
CA GLN A 537 -5.72 -16.56 24.81
C GLN A 537 -6.02 -16.64 23.31
N GLY A 538 -5.65 -15.58 22.56
CA GLY A 538 -5.70 -15.53 21.11
C GLY A 538 -7.05 -15.09 20.52
N GLY A 539 -7.99 -14.65 21.35
CA GLY A 539 -9.27 -14.11 20.91
C GLY A 539 -10.21 -15.16 20.33
N VAL A 540 -11.24 -14.70 19.63
CA VAL A 540 -12.37 -15.51 19.18
C VAL A 540 -11.97 -16.60 18.18
N SER A 541 -10.94 -16.36 17.36
CA SER A 541 -10.46 -17.29 16.35
C SER A 541 -9.75 -18.53 16.93
N LYS A 542 -9.40 -18.51 18.22
CA LYS A 542 -8.71 -19.59 18.95
C LYS A 542 -9.57 -20.26 20.02
N GLY A 543 -10.88 -19.97 20.03
CA GLY A 543 -11.83 -20.68 20.89
C GLY A 543 -12.13 -22.09 20.42
N HIS A 544 -13.04 -22.76 21.13
CA HIS A 544 -13.63 -24.04 20.72
C HIS A 544 -15.16 -24.07 20.85
N ALA A 545 -15.78 -23.01 21.36
CA ALA A 545 -17.23 -22.87 21.40
C ALA A 545 -17.68 -21.42 21.22
N TRP A 546 -18.77 -21.25 20.48
CA TRP A 546 -19.21 -19.94 19.99
C TRP A 546 -20.72 -19.78 19.93
N MET A 547 -21.18 -18.54 20.05
CA MET A 547 -22.53 -18.11 19.69
C MET A 547 -22.50 -16.96 18.70
N VAL A 548 -23.31 -17.06 17.65
CA VAL A 548 -23.49 -15.98 16.66
C VAL A 548 -24.78 -15.24 16.97
N TYR A 549 -24.68 -13.99 17.43
CA TYR A 549 -25.82 -13.07 17.56
C TYR A 549 -26.03 -12.33 16.24
N ASP A 550 -27.25 -11.88 15.97
CA ASP A 550 -27.59 -11.06 14.79
C ASP A 550 -28.13 -9.70 15.26
N GLU A 551 -27.43 -8.60 14.93
CA GLU A 551 -27.81 -7.26 15.39
C GLU A 551 -29.23 -6.84 14.94
N ASP A 552 -29.66 -7.33 13.78
CA ASP A 552 -30.89 -6.90 13.15
C ASP A 552 -32.14 -7.50 13.82
N THR A 553 -32.00 -8.68 14.43
CA THR A 553 -33.12 -9.47 14.98
C THR A 553 -32.93 -9.88 16.45
N MET A 554 -31.73 -9.67 17.00
CA MET A 554 -31.24 -10.18 18.28
C MET A 554 -31.42 -11.69 18.47
N ARG A 555 -31.47 -12.47 17.39
CA ARG A 555 -31.45 -13.93 17.49
C ARG A 555 -30.03 -14.39 17.80
N VAL A 556 -29.93 -15.49 18.53
CA VAL A 556 -28.74 -16.34 18.47
C VAL A 556 -28.92 -17.21 17.24
N ALA A 557 -28.30 -16.82 16.12
CA ALA A 557 -28.45 -17.46 14.82
C ALA A 557 -27.93 -18.91 14.85
N ALA A 558 -26.84 -19.16 15.58
CA ALA A 558 -26.36 -20.50 15.87
C ALA A 558 -25.51 -20.53 17.15
N ALA A 559 -25.46 -21.70 17.77
CA ALA A 559 -24.49 -22.08 18.79
C ALA A 559 -23.76 -23.35 18.33
N TYR A 560 -22.42 -23.31 18.34
CA TYR A 560 -21.60 -24.37 17.76
C TYR A 560 -20.27 -24.53 18.49
N SER A 561 -19.64 -25.68 18.32
CA SER A 561 -18.35 -26.03 18.91
C SER A 561 -17.47 -26.82 17.94
N GLY A 562 -16.15 -26.79 18.14
CA GLY A 562 -15.22 -27.58 17.35
C GLY A 562 -13.81 -26.97 17.30
N ASP A 563 -12.96 -27.55 16.47
CA ASP A 563 -11.53 -27.18 16.38
C ASP A 563 -11.25 -26.00 15.43
N SER A 564 -12.29 -25.46 14.78
CA SER A 564 -12.16 -24.41 13.77
C SER A 564 -13.23 -23.35 13.98
N PHE A 565 -12.83 -22.09 14.04
CA PHE A 565 -13.75 -20.98 14.24
C PHE A 565 -14.73 -20.79 13.07
N VAL A 566 -14.20 -20.58 11.86
CA VAL A 566 -14.99 -20.32 10.64
C VAL A 566 -14.25 -20.80 9.41
N ASP A 567 -15.01 -21.03 8.34
CA ASP A 567 -14.49 -21.04 6.98
C ASP A 567 -14.25 -19.59 6.53
N TRP A 568 -12.97 -19.24 6.40
CA TRP A 568 -12.50 -17.88 6.08
C TRP A 568 -12.68 -17.46 4.63
N ARG A 569 -13.29 -18.28 3.75
CA ARG A 569 -13.46 -17.94 2.34
C ARG A 569 -14.16 -16.59 2.16
N GLY A 570 -13.53 -15.70 1.42
CA GLY A 570 -14.07 -14.42 0.99
C GLY A 570 -12.96 -13.40 0.71
N ILE A 571 -13.27 -12.41 -0.12
CA ILE A 571 -12.30 -11.43 -0.63
C ILE A 571 -11.51 -10.71 0.49
N ALA A 572 -12.11 -10.47 1.65
CA ALA A 572 -11.44 -9.81 2.77
C ALA A 572 -10.25 -10.59 3.37
N PHE A 573 -10.28 -11.92 3.20
CA PHE A 573 -9.36 -12.86 3.83
C PHE A 573 -8.51 -13.56 2.77
N ASP A 574 -9.03 -14.62 2.14
CA ASP A 574 -8.29 -15.46 1.18
C ASP A 574 -8.36 -14.95 -0.27
N GLY A 575 -9.11 -13.86 -0.51
CA GLY A 575 -9.29 -13.27 -1.84
C GLY A 575 -10.38 -13.96 -2.69
N SER A 576 -10.98 -15.06 -2.22
CA SER A 576 -11.94 -15.82 -3.03
C SER A 576 -13.19 -15.00 -3.37
N HIS A 577 -13.66 -15.14 -4.61
CA HIS A 577 -14.77 -14.37 -5.15
C HIS A 577 -16.07 -15.19 -5.15
N GLY A 578 -17.21 -14.52 -4.91
CA GLY A 578 -18.52 -15.17 -4.92
C GLY A 578 -18.79 -16.08 -3.71
N THR A 579 -17.88 -16.07 -2.73
CA THR A 579 -17.94 -16.76 -1.44
C THR A 579 -18.11 -15.74 -0.31
N HIS A 580 -18.48 -16.23 0.86
CA HIS A 580 -18.58 -15.47 2.10
C HIS A 580 -18.30 -16.38 3.29
N THR A 581 -17.95 -15.75 4.41
CA THR A 581 -17.59 -16.45 5.65
C THR A 581 -18.76 -17.29 6.16
N SER A 582 -18.47 -18.53 6.53
CA SER A 582 -19.44 -19.47 7.09
C SER A 582 -18.89 -20.06 8.38
N ILE A 583 -19.75 -20.40 9.33
CA ILE A 583 -19.29 -21.10 10.53
C ILE A 583 -18.74 -22.48 10.18
N SER A 584 -17.83 -22.98 11.00
CA SER A 584 -17.20 -24.30 10.85
C SER A 584 -17.31 -25.02 12.19
N GLY A 585 -17.74 -26.28 12.22
CA GLY A 585 -17.86 -27.05 13.46
C GLY A 585 -19.20 -27.76 13.61
N ASP A 586 -19.40 -28.32 14.80
CA ASP A 586 -20.60 -29.05 15.18
C ASP A 586 -21.66 -28.08 15.73
N ILE A 587 -22.75 -27.93 14.99
CA ILE A 587 -23.84 -27.01 15.31
C ILE A 587 -24.75 -27.70 16.33
N ALA A 588 -24.80 -27.16 17.55
CA ALA A 588 -25.72 -27.64 18.58
C ALA A 588 -27.17 -27.29 18.20
N PHE A 589 -27.39 -26.04 17.79
CA PHE A 589 -28.64 -25.59 17.20
C PHE A 589 -28.44 -24.35 16.31
N GLU A 590 -29.37 -24.18 15.37
CA GLU A 590 -29.52 -23.00 14.52
C GLU A 590 -30.94 -22.43 14.66
N MET A 591 -31.08 -21.12 14.50
CA MET A 591 -32.35 -20.41 14.50
C MET A 591 -32.60 -19.77 13.12
N PRO A 592 -33.85 -19.77 12.61
CA PRO A 592 -34.16 -19.17 11.31
C PRO A 592 -33.91 -17.66 11.32
N ASP A 593 -33.75 -17.07 10.13
CA ASP A 593 -33.63 -15.62 9.93
C ASP A 593 -34.96 -14.91 10.16
N ALA A 594 -35.27 -14.72 11.44
CA ALA A 594 -36.52 -14.17 11.93
C ALA A 594 -36.30 -13.44 13.27
N PRO A 595 -37.25 -12.58 13.71
CA PRO A 595 -37.19 -11.91 15.00
C PRO A 595 -37.03 -12.90 16.16
N ALA A 596 -36.10 -12.62 17.07
CA ALA A 596 -35.93 -13.42 18.28
C ALA A 596 -37.02 -13.17 19.31
N TRP A 597 -37.52 -11.94 19.38
CA TRP A 597 -38.56 -11.50 20.31
C TRP A 597 -39.86 -11.24 19.59
N GLN A 598 -40.98 -11.60 20.21
CA GLN A 598 -42.31 -11.18 19.78
C GLN A 598 -42.43 -9.67 20.00
N HIS A 599 -43.10 -8.96 19.10
CA HIS A 599 -43.30 -7.53 19.28
C HIS A 599 -44.03 -7.25 20.61
N PRO A 600 -43.45 -6.49 21.56
CA PRO A 600 -43.98 -6.42 22.93
C PRO A 600 -45.38 -5.80 23.01
N ARG A 601 -45.65 -4.78 22.19
CA ARG A 601 -46.97 -4.12 22.10
C ARG A 601 -47.96 -4.81 21.16
N LYS A 602 -47.51 -5.22 19.96
CA LYS A 602 -48.39 -5.80 18.94
C LYS A 602 -48.64 -7.30 19.15
N GLN A 603 -47.84 -7.97 19.98
CA GLN A 603 -47.86 -9.42 20.21
C GLN A 603 -47.85 -10.22 18.89
N SER A 604 -47.02 -9.79 17.95
CA SER A 604 -46.92 -10.37 16.60
C SER A 604 -45.48 -10.78 16.29
N TRP A 605 -45.36 -11.80 15.46
CA TRP A 605 -44.10 -12.28 14.85
C TRP A 605 -43.95 -11.79 13.39
N GLU A 606 -44.88 -10.95 12.91
CA GLU A 606 -44.82 -10.39 11.56
C GLU A 606 -43.59 -9.50 11.41
N ASP A 607 -42.56 -10.04 10.77
CA ASP A 607 -41.29 -9.37 10.55
C ASP A 607 -41.49 -8.08 9.73
N GLN A 608 -41.00 -6.96 10.28
CA GLN A 608 -41.14 -5.61 9.73
C GLN A 608 -39.86 -5.10 9.06
N ARG A 609 -38.82 -5.93 8.97
CA ARG A 609 -37.61 -5.61 8.19
C ARG A 609 -37.96 -5.41 6.72
N ILE A 610 -37.13 -4.64 6.03
CA ILE A 610 -37.32 -4.41 4.59
C ILE A 610 -37.22 -5.73 3.83
N ILE A 611 -37.99 -5.86 2.75
CA ILE A 611 -37.92 -6.99 1.84
C ILE A 611 -37.02 -6.58 0.68
N GLY A 612 -35.89 -7.26 0.54
CA GLY A 612 -34.97 -7.08 -0.57
C GLY A 612 -35.59 -7.52 -1.90
N ARG A 613 -34.98 -7.13 -3.01
CA ARG A 613 -35.46 -7.50 -4.36
C ARG A 613 -35.44 -9.02 -4.64
N ASP A 614 -34.79 -9.81 -3.80
CA ASP A 614 -34.78 -11.28 -3.85
C ASP A 614 -35.85 -11.93 -2.95
N GLY A 615 -36.66 -11.14 -2.25
CA GLY A 615 -37.68 -11.61 -1.31
C GLY A 615 -37.18 -11.92 0.10
N ARG A 616 -35.85 -11.87 0.36
CA ARG A 616 -35.28 -12.01 1.71
C ARG A 616 -35.42 -10.72 2.50
N ARG A 617 -35.20 -10.79 3.82
CA ARG A 617 -35.34 -9.66 4.73
C ARG A 617 -33.98 -9.12 5.19
N PHE A 618 -33.87 -7.81 5.32
CA PHE A 618 -32.61 -7.12 5.63
C PHE A 618 -32.81 -5.93 6.57
N GLY A 619 -31.74 -5.53 7.25
CA GLY A 619 -31.71 -4.35 8.10
C GLY A 619 -32.38 -4.59 9.46
N PRO A 620 -32.24 -3.64 10.38
CA PRO A 620 -32.70 -3.86 11.75
C PRO A 620 -34.23 -3.86 11.82
N LEU A 621 -34.75 -4.59 12.80
CA LEU A 621 -36.14 -4.42 13.22
C LEU A 621 -36.40 -2.98 13.69
N PRO A 622 -37.68 -2.53 13.67
CA PRO A 622 -38.06 -1.25 14.24
C PRO A 622 -37.57 -1.09 15.69
N ARG A 623 -37.09 0.11 16.03
CA ARG A 623 -36.48 0.39 17.34
C ARG A 623 -37.44 0.22 18.52
N ASP A 624 -38.75 0.34 18.30
CA ASP A 624 -39.80 0.08 19.29
C ASP A 624 -40.14 -1.41 19.45
N TRP A 625 -39.48 -2.28 18.69
CA TRP A 625 -39.58 -3.73 18.80
C TRP A 625 -38.30 -4.32 19.41
N VAL A 626 -37.20 -4.32 18.68
CA VAL A 626 -35.89 -4.78 19.16
C VAL A 626 -34.84 -3.79 18.66
N HIS A 627 -33.93 -3.36 19.53
CA HIS A 627 -32.83 -2.50 19.13
C HIS A 627 -31.54 -2.89 19.84
N TYR A 628 -30.55 -3.36 19.06
CA TYR A 628 -29.18 -3.54 19.53
C TYR A 628 -28.57 -2.21 19.98
N LYS A 629 -27.83 -2.22 21.09
CA LYS A 629 -27.24 -1.02 21.72
C LYS A 629 -25.72 -1.08 21.87
N GLY A 630 -25.08 -2.22 21.62
CA GLY A 630 -23.63 -2.36 21.74
C GLY A 630 -23.17 -3.56 22.56
N LEU A 631 -21.85 -3.68 22.69
CA LEU A 631 -21.15 -4.71 23.46
C LEU A 631 -20.33 -4.09 24.58
N TYR A 632 -20.45 -4.66 25.78
CA TYR A 632 -19.45 -4.47 26.82
C TYR A 632 -18.40 -5.57 26.76
N TYR A 633 -17.17 -5.20 27.10
CA TYR A 633 -16.05 -6.10 27.28
C TYR A 633 -15.55 -5.99 28.72
N HIS A 634 -15.25 -7.14 29.33
CA HIS A 634 -14.61 -7.20 30.64
C HIS A 634 -13.66 -8.40 30.68
N GLY A 635 -12.37 -8.17 30.38
CA GLY A 635 -11.43 -9.26 30.09
C GLY A 635 -11.83 -10.00 28.82
N ASP A 636 -11.95 -11.33 28.89
CA ASP A 636 -12.42 -12.18 27.79
C ASP A 636 -13.96 -12.28 27.70
N LYS A 637 -14.69 -11.66 28.63
CA LYS A 637 -16.16 -11.72 28.69
C LYS A 637 -16.81 -10.62 27.87
N VAL A 638 -17.92 -10.97 27.24
CA VAL A 638 -18.77 -10.06 26.46
C VAL A 638 -20.16 -9.98 27.08
N VAL A 639 -20.72 -8.77 27.17
CA VAL A 639 -22.15 -8.55 27.48
C VAL A 639 -22.81 -7.82 26.32
N VAL A 640 -23.82 -8.45 25.73
CA VAL A 640 -24.64 -7.86 24.67
C VAL A 640 -25.74 -7.01 25.30
N LYS A 641 -25.84 -5.74 24.91
CA LYS A 641 -26.88 -4.82 25.37
C LYS A 641 -27.86 -4.53 24.24
N TYR A 642 -29.15 -4.65 24.54
CA TYR A 642 -30.23 -4.35 23.60
C TYR A 642 -31.51 -3.95 24.34
N THR A 643 -32.50 -3.48 23.60
CA THR A 643 -33.86 -3.24 24.10
C THR A 643 -34.88 -4.11 23.40
N VAL A 644 -35.91 -4.51 24.13
CA VAL A 644 -37.15 -5.11 23.59
C VAL A 644 -38.30 -4.18 23.94
N GLY A 645 -38.77 -3.39 22.98
CA GLY A 645 -39.56 -2.19 23.25
C GLY A 645 -38.76 -1.23 24.13
N GLU A 646 -39.30 -0.88 25.29
CA GLU A 646 -38.64 0.01 26.27
C GLU A 646 -37.84 -0.76 27.34
N ASN A 647 -37.80 -2.10 27.25
CA ASN A 647 -37.19 -2.95 28.25
C ASN A 647 -35.71 -3.19 27.93
N HIS A 648 -34.81 -2.79 28.83
CA HIS A 648 -33.36 -2.92 28.65
C HIS A 648 -32.86 -4.28 29.14
N PHE A 649 -32.18 -5.00 28.25
CA PHE A 649 -31.54 -6.28 28.54
C PHE A 649 -30.02 -6.14 28.53
N LEU A 650 -29.40 -6.82 29.49
CA LEU A 650 -28.00 -7.22 29.41
C LEU A 650 -27.97 -8.75 29.30
N GLU A 651 -27.17 -9.24 28.38
CA GLU A 651 -27.06 -10.67 28.10
C GLU A 651 -25.60 -11.10 28.01
N HIS A 652 -25.19 -12.07 28.82
CA HIS A 652 -23.85 -12.64 28.82
C HIS A 652 -23.91 -14.11 28.36
N PRO A 653 -23.36 -14.44 27.16
CA PRO A 653 -23.18 -15.82 26.75
C PRO A 653 -21.95 -16.46 27.42
N SER A 654 -22.08 -17.72 27.79
CA SER A 654 -20.99 -18.55 28.31
C SER A 654 -21.21 -20.03 27.98
N ILE A 655 -20.28 -20.88 28.40
CA ILE A 655 -20.35 -22.33 28.24
C ILE A 655 -20.06 -23.03 29.56
N LEU A 656 -20.69 -24.20 29.74
CA LEU A 656 -20.31 -25.19 30.73
C LEU A 656 -19.88 -26.47 29.99
N ASP A 657 -18.61 -26.83 30.12
CA ASP A 657 -18.07 -28.04 29.51
C ASP A 657 -18.66 -29.28 30.15
N TYR A 658 -19.19 -30.19 29.32
CA TYR A 658 -19.79 -31.44 29.77
C TYR A 658 -19.56 -32.56 28.73
N GLY A 659 -18.33 -33.07 28.70
CA GLY A 659 -17.92 -34.09 27.72
C GLY A 659 -18.15 -33.61 26.29
N ASP A 660 -18.72 -34.48 25.44
CA ASP A 660 -19.02 -34.17 24.04
C ASP A 660 -20.34 -33.38 23.84
N ALA A 661 -21.03 -33.04 24.94
CA ALA A 661 -22.31 -32.32 24.92
C ALA A 661 -22.19 -31.00 25.69
N PRO A 662 -21.48 -30.00 25.12
CA PRO A 662 -21.33 -28.70 25.76
C PRO A 662 -22.69 -28.07 26.09
N VAL A 663 -22.77 -27.45 27.26
CA VAL A 663 -23.98 -26.74 27.70
C VAL A 663 -23.79 -25.27 27.41
N PHE A 664 -24.57 -24.77 26.47
CA PHE A 664 -24.58 -23.36 26.09
C PHE A 664 -25.44 -22.58 27.08
N VAL A 665 -24.87 -21.54 27.69
CA VAL A 665 -25.52 -20.76 28.73
C VAL A 665 -25.69 -19.31 28.26
N ARG A 666 -26.89 -18.76 28.43
CA ARG A 666 -27.19 -17.34 28.24
C ARG A 666 -27.70 -16.79 29.56
N SER A 667 -26.94 -15.88 30.16
CA SER A 667 -27.31 -15.21 31.41
C SER A 667 -27.92 -13.86 31.09
N PHE A 668 -29.02 -13.51 31.75
CA PHE A 668 -29.76 -12.28 31.48
C PHE A 668 -29.90 -11.43 32.72
N GLU A 669 -29.92 -10.11 32.54
CA GLU A 669 -30.39 -9.14 33.51
C GLU A 669 -31.46 -8.24 32.90
N LEU A 670 -32.55 -8.05 33.65
CA LEU A 670 -33.63 -7.12 33.33
C LEU A 670 -34.04 -6.37 34.60
N LEU A 671 -33.91 -5.04 34.59
CA LEU A 671 -34.17 -4.19 35.77
C LEU A 671 -35.65 -4.15 36.17
N SER A 672 -36.54 -3.95 35.20
CA SER A 672 -38.00 -4.03 35.38
C SER A 672 -38.66 -4.15 34.02
N SER A 673 -39.88 -4.67 33.97
CA SER A 673 -40.69 -4.67 32.75
C SER A 673 -42.16 -4.57 33.08
N LYS A 674 -42.89 -3.77 32.30
CA LYS A 674 -44.35 -3.68 32.35
C LYS A 674 -45.02 -4.59 31.32
N ASP A 675 -44.23 -5.12 30.40
CA ASP A 675 -44.70 -5.90 29.26
C ASP A 675 -44.53 -7.39 29.56
N ARG A 676 -45.40 -8.21 28.99
CA ARG A 676 -45.15 -9.65 28.88
C ARG A 676 -44.32 -9.87 27.63
N LEU A 677 -43.11 -10.39 27.79
CA LEU A 677 -42.15 -10.56 26.70
C LEU A 677 -42.01 -12.05 26.35
N VAL A 678 -41.94 -12.36 25.05
CA VAL A 678 -41.78 -13.73 24.55
C VAL A 678 -40.61 -13.77 23.58
N ALA A 679 -39.68 -14.70 23.75
CA ALA A 679 -38.53 -14.90 22.86
C ALA A 679 -38.46 -16.33 22.36
N ARG A 680 -38.20 -16.54 21.06
CA ARG A 680 -37.79 -17.83 20.50
C ARG A 680 -36.32 -18.05 20.81
N VAL A 681 -36.01 -19.06 21.62
CA VAL A 681 -34.66 -19.24 22.17
C VAL A 681 -33.95 -20.50 21.69
N ALA A 682 -34.69 -21.48 21.19
CA ALA A 682 -34.18 -22.71 20.59
C ALA A 682 -35.24 -23.37 19.69
N PRO A 683 -34.87 -24.22 18.72
CA PRO A 683 -35.83 -25.07 18.02
C PRO A 683 -36.41 -26.15 18.96
N ASP A 684 -37.69 -26.50 18.78
CA ASP A 684 -38.32 -27.60 19.51
C ASP A 684 -37.93 -28.94 18.88
N ARG A 685 -36.79 -29.49 19.33
CA ARG A 685 -36.22 -30.76 18.87
C ARG A 685 -36.13 -31.75 20.03
N SER A 686 -36.33 -33.03 19.73
CA SER A 686 -36.30 -34.09 20.75
C SER A 686 -34.91 -34.34 21.35
N ASP A 687 -33.85 -33.97 20.63
CA ASP A 687 -32.46 -34.15 21.03
C ASP A 687 -31.83 -32.89 21.67
N LEU A 688 -32.64 -31.84 21.90
CA LEU A 688 -32.17 -30.56 22.44
C LEU A 688 -32.99 -30.19 23.69
N ALA A 689 -32.36 -30.27 24.86
CA ALA A 689 -32.95 -29.81 26.11
C ALA A 689 -32.73 -28.31 26.30
N VAL A 690 -33.74 -27.66 26.89
CA VAL A 690 -33.72 -26.23 27.24
C VAL A 690 -34.23 -26.07 28.67
N TRP A 691 -33.52 -25.31 29.49
CA TRP A 691 -33.88 -25.11 30.90
C TRP A 691 -33.66 -23.66 31.35
N ILE A 692 -34.50 -23.18 32.27
CA ILE A 692 -34.36 -21.85 32.90
C ILE A 692 -34.11 -22.00 34.40
N GLN A 693 -33.16 -21.23 34.90
CA GLN A 693 -32.80 -21.17 36.32
C GLN A 693 -32.71 -19.73 36.82
N GLY A 694 -33.07 -19.51 38.08
CA GLY A 694 -32.84 -18.23 38.78
C GLY A 694 -34.02 -17.27 38.79
N SER A 695 -35.16 -17.61 38.16
CA SER A 695 -36.38 -16.81 38.24
C SER A 695 -37.65 -17.65 38.34
N ASP A 696 -38.61 -17.15 39.13
CA ASP A 696 -39.99 -17.65 39.25
C ASP A 696 -40.97 -16.94 38.30
N THR A 697 -40.53 -15.87 37.63
CA THR A 697 -41.33 -15.06 36.69
C THR A 697 -40.87 -15.18 35.24
N VAL A 698 -39.94 -16.11 34.99
CA VAL A 698 -39.48 -16.47 33.65
C VAL A 698 -39.69 -17.96 33.47
N GLY A 699 -40.39 -18.33 32.40
CA GLY A 699 -40.74 -19.72 32.11
C GLY A 699 -40.47 -20.10 30.66
N LEU A 700 -40.62 -21.39 30.37
CA LEU A 700 -40.53 -21.94 29.02
C LEU A 700 -41.90 -22.43 28.56
N GLN A 701 -42.21 -22.21 27.29
CA GLN A 701 -43.34 -22.84 26.59
C GLN A 701 -42.87 -23.36 25.23
N ARG A 702 -43.60 -24.30 24.64
CA ARG A 702 -43.34 -24.80 23.28
C ARG A 702 -44.46 -24.35 22.35
N SER A 703 -44.12 -23.73 21.25
CA SER A 703 -45.07 -23.16 20.30
C SER A 703 -44.48 -23.11 18.90
N GLU A 704 -45.25 -23.51 17.88
CA GLU A 704 -44.88 -23.39 16.46
C GLU A 704 -43.49 -23.96 16.09
N GLY A 705 -43.06 -25.05 16.75
CA GLY A 705 -41.75 -25.67 16.50
C GLY A 705 -40.57 -24.97 17.19
N PHE A 706 -40.84 -24.06 18.14
CA PHE A 706 -39.83 -23.39 18.96
C PHE A 706 -40.05 -23.66 20.44
N VAL A 707 -38.94 -23.65 21.18
CA VAL A 707 -38.96 -23.38 22.61
C VAL A 707 -38.90 -21.87 22.81
N GLU A 708 -39.91 -21.34 23.49
CA GLU A 708 -40.08 -19.93 23.77
C GLU A 708 -39.84 -19.63 25.25
N MET A 709 -39.02 -18.61 25.53
CA MET A 709 -38.88 -18.01 26.85
C MET A 709 -39.95 -16.95 27.05
N VAL A 710 -40.70 -17.06 28.15
CA VAL A 710 -41.72 -16.10 28.55
C VAL A 710 -41.24 -15.35 29.78
N VAL A 711 -41.14 -14.02 29.71
CA VAL A 711 -40.80 -13.14 30.82
C VAL A 711 -42.06 -12.38 31.21
N GLU A 712 -42.59 -12.66 32.40
CA GLU A 712 -43.78 -11.97 32.90
C GLU A 712 -43.45 -10.53 33.37
N PRO A 713 -44.41 -9.61 33.41
CA PRO A 713 -44.19 -8.26 33.96
C PRO A 713 -43.70 -8.30 35.41
N SER A 714 -42.75 -7.45 35.77
CA SER A 714 -42.27 -7.29 37.15
C SER A 714 -41.63 -5.93 37.39
N GLN A 715 -41.81 -5.39 38.59
CA GLN A 715 -41.15 -4.16 39.06
C GLN A 715 -39.80 -4.41 39.73
N ARG A 716 -39.36 -5.67 39.85
CA ARG A 716 -38.10 -6.06 40.48
C ARG A 716 -37.04 -6.35 39.42
N LYS A 717 -35.78 -6.03 39.75
CA LYS A 717 -34.62 -6.52 39.02
C LYS A 717 -34.60 -8.04 39.07
N ARG A 718 -34.35 -8.66 37.91
CA ARG A 718 -34.31 -10.11 37.75
C ARG A 718 -33.06 -10.50 36.99
N GLN A 719 -32.51 -11.63 37.38
CA GLN A 719 -31.46 -12.32 36.66
C GLN A 719 -31.85 -13.79 36.53
N TRP A 720 -31.50 -14.39 35.40
CA TRP A 720 -31.73 -15.82 35.15
C TRP A 720 -30.73 -16.35 34.14
N HIS A 721 -30.61 -17.68 34.11
CA HIS A 721 -29.80 -18.41 33.15
C HIS A 721 -30.70 -19.27 32.27
N LEU A 722 -30.49 -19.20 30.97
CA LEU A 722 -31.05 -20.11 29.98
C LEU A 722 -29.95 -21.09 29.57
N LEU A 723 -30.20 -22.38 29.74
CA LEU A 723 -29.29 -23.45 29.37
C LEU A 723 -29.86 -24.18 28.16
N VAL A 724 -29.01 -24.49 27.17
CA VAL A 724 -29.36 -25.27 25.98
C VAL A 724 -28.26 -26.30 25.72
N ALA A 725 -28.63 -27.58 25.57
CA ALA A 725 -27.66 -28.64 25.31
C ALA A 725 -28.30 -29.84 24.61
N ARG A 726 -27.50 -30.63 23.88
CA ARG A 726 -27.93 -31.91 23.31
C ARG A 726 -27.91 -33.03 24.37
N LEU A 727 -28.76 -32.85 25.40
CA LEU A 727 -28.93 -33.72 26.56
C LEU A 727 -30.42 -33.97 26.80
N ASP A 728 -30.75 -34.89 27.72
CA ASP A 728 -32.10 -34.96 28.28
C ASP A 728 -32.33 -33.85 29.33
N GLU A 729 -33.59 -33.41 29.45
CA GLU A 729 -33.98 -32.31 30.34
C GLU A 729 -33.64 -32.57 31.83
N PRO A 730 -33.84 -33.78 32.40
CA PRO A 730 -33.37 -34.10 33.75
C PRO A 730 -31.87 -33.90 33.95
N SER A 731 -31.03 -34.36 33.02
CA SER A 731 -29.57 -34.15 33.07
C SER A 731 -29.22 -32.66 33.01
N LEU A 732 -29.81 -31.91 32.08
CA LEU A 732 -29.57 -30.46 31.96
C LEU A 732 -29.99 -29.70 33.24
N ARG A 733 -31.14 -30.05 33.82
CA ARG A 733 -31.63 -29.49 35.08
C ARG A 733 -30.69 -29.79 36.25
N GLY A 734 -30.09 -30.99 36.28
CA GLY A 734 -29.08 -31.35 37.27
C GLY A 734 -27.82 -30.48 37.20
N LEU A 735 -27.43 -30.06 35.99
CA LEU A 735 -26.27 -29.19 35.75
C LEU A 735 -26.53 -27.71 36.04
N ALA A 736 -27.79 -27.28 36.02
CA ALA A 736 -28.19 -25.90 36.32
C ALA A 736 -27.56 -25.39 37.64
N GLY A 737 -27.56 -26.20 38.71
CA GLY A 737 -26.98 -25.82 40.00
C GLY A 737 -25.48 -25.47 39.99
N VAL A 738 -24.75 -25.78 38.92
CA VAL A 738 -23.31 -25.50 38.75
C VAL A 738 -23.06 -24.17 38.02
N VAL A 739 -24.06 -23.62 37.33
CA VAL A 739 -23.95 -22.34 36.62
C VAL A 739 -23.71 -21.22 37.64
N GLN A 740 -22.64 -20.46 37.42
CA GLN A 740 -22.27 -19.34 38.30
C GLN A 740 -23.18 -18.13 38.06
N GLU A 741 -23.56 -17.46 39.14
CA GLU A 741 -24.25 -16.17 39.05
C GLU A 741 -23.34 -15.14 38.36
N VAL A 742 -23.96 -14.25 37.58
CA VAL A 742 -23.25 -13.21 36.83
C VAL A 742 -23.47 -11.85 37.47
N ASP A 743 -22.39 -11.22 37.90
CA ASP A 743 -22.42 -9.81 38.32
C ASP A 743 -22.32 -8.87 37.12
N PHE A 744 -23.47 -8.52 36.54
CA PHE A 744 -23.52 -7.57 35.42
C PHE A 744 -23.04 -6.17 35.78
N SER A 745 -23.11 -5.76 37.05
CA SER A 745 -22.61 -4.44 37.45
C SER A 745 -21.08 -4.39 37.34
N GLN A 746 -20.41 -5.50 37.64
CA GLN A 746 -18.98 -5.67 37.38
C GLN A 746 -18.69 -5.71 35.86
N LEU A 747 -19.40 -6.55 35.10
CA LEU A 747 -19.13 -6.73 33.67
C LEU A 747 -19.43 -5.50 32.80
N THR A 748 -20.15 -4.50 33.33
CA THR A 748 -20.50 -3.27 32.61
C THR A 748 -19.88 -2.00 33.20
N GLY A 749 -19.08 -2.12 34.26
CA GLY A 749 -18.43 -1.01 34.95
C GLY A 749 -17.01 -0.66 34.47
N GLY A 750 -16.53 -1.34 33.43
CA GLY A 750 -15.15 -1.30 32.96
C GLY A 750 -14.32 -2.48 33.48
N GLY A 751 -13.53 -3.09 32.61
CA GLY A 751 -12.81 -4.33 32.90
C GLY A 751 -11.31 -4.16 33.06
N PRO A 752 -10.58 -5.25 33.38
CA PRO A 752 -9.12 -5.24 33.25
C PRO A 752 -8.71 -5.11 31.76
N PRO A 753 -7.57 -4.46 31.45
CA PRO A 753 -7.07 -4.34 30.09
C PRO A 753 -6.87 -5.70 29.39
N ARG A 754 -7.45 -5.88 28.21
CA ARG A 754 -7.31 -7.08 27.37
C ARG A 754 -5.98 -7.10 26.62
N PHE A 755 -5.41 -5.93 26.34
CA PHE A 755 -4.16 -5.80 25.59
C PHE A 755 -2.94 -5.54 26.49
N GLY A 756 -3.08 -5.76 27.81
CA GLY A 756 -1.99 -5.63 28.78
C GLY A 756 -1.35 -4.23 28.81
N GLN A 757 -2.05 -3.20 28.32
CA GLN A 757 -1.55 -1.84 28.12
C GLN A 757 -0.22 -1.73 27.37
N LYS A 758 0.12 -2.75 26.56
CA LYS A 758 1.39 -2.75 25.83
C LYS A 758 1.39 -1.60 24.82
N VAL A 759 2.38 -0.73 24.97
CA VAL A 759 2.68 0.33 24.02
C VAL A 759 3.79 -0.16 23.10
N ILE A 760 3.56 -0.12 21.80
CA ILE A 760 4.55 -0.44 20.78
C ILE A 760 5.15 0.85 20.27
N THR A 761 6.47 0.94 20.30
CA THR A 761 7.20 2.11 19.84
C THR A 761 7.73 1.89 18.44
N THR A 762 7.59 2.88 17.57
CA THR A 762 8.17 2.91 16.22
C THR A 762 8.85 4.25 16.00
N GLN A 763 9.84 4.31 15.11
CA GLN A 763 10.57 5.56 14.82
C GLN A 763 10.00 6.21 13.56
N VAL A 764 9.80 7.52 13.59
CA VAL A 764 9.34 8.29 12.43
C VAL A 764 10.48 8.37 11.41
N GLU A 765 10.20 7.98 10.18
CA GLU A 765 11.15 8.11 9.07
C GLU A 765 10.87 9.44 8.38
N ARG A 766 11.71 10.45 8.65
CA ARG A 766 11.51 11.79 8.09
C ARG A 766 11.89 11.83 6.61
N GLY A 767 11.00 12.38 5.78
CA GLY A 767 11.25 12.57 4.36
C GLY A 767 12.19 13.72 4.07
N ASP A 768 12.86 13.66 2.91
CA ASP A 768 13.73 14.74 2.45
C ASP A 768 12.92 16.00 2.10
N ASP A 769 13.48 17.17 2.43
CA ASP A 769 12.87 18.46 2.13
C ASP A 769 13.41 19.04 0.80
N GLN A 770 13.91 18.17 -0.10
CA GLN A 770 14.56 18.63 -1.34
C GLN A 770 13.56 19.03 -2.43
N SER A 771 12.36 18.45 -2.41
CA SER A 771 11.27 18.71 -3.37
C SER A 771 10.18 19.62 -2.78
N ALA A 772 9.15 19.97 -3.57
CA ALA A 772 8.00 20.76 -3.13
C ALA A 772 7.23 20.12 -1.95
N PHE A 773 7.24 18.79 -1.89
CA PHE A 773 6.62 18.03 -0.81
C PHE A 773 7.62 17.02 -0.24
N ALA A 774 7.66 16.95 1.09
CA ALA A 774 8.35 15.91 1.83
C ALA A 774 7.32 14.93 2.40
N VAL A 775 7.67 13.65 2.47
CA VAL A 775 6.81 12.60 3.02
C VAL A 775 7.52 11.91 4.15
N ASP A 776 7.03 12.10 5.37
CA ASP A 776 7.48 11.31 6.51
C ASP A 776 6.63 10.03 6.57
N VAL A 777 7.28 8.88 6.79
CA VAL A 777 6.59 7.62 7.10
C VAL A 777 6.39 7.58 8.61
N LEU A 778 5.17 7.23 9.01
CA LEU A 778 4.78 7.00 10.40
C LEU A 778 4.57 5.49 10.56
N PRO A 779 5.62 4.68 10.79
CA PRO A 779 5.51 3.23 10.66
C PRO A 779 4.49 2.67 11.64
N ALA A 780 3.61 1.81 11.14
CA ALA A 780 2.76 0.99 11.99
C ALA A 780 3.59 -0.19 12.54
N PRO A 781 3.24 -0.74 13.72
CA PRO A 781 3.84 -1.96 14.25
C PRO A 781 3.91 -3.08 13.21
N ASP A 782 5.10 -3.62 12.97
CA ASP A 782 5.28 -4.83 12.17
C ASP A 782 4.85 -6.09 12.94
N ALA A 783 4.84 -7.24 12.26
CA ALA A 783 4.41 -8.52 12.86
C ALA A 783 5.31 -8.94 14.04
N SER A 784 6.60 -8.61 14.01
CA SER A 784 7.54 -8.98 15.08
C SER A 784 7.30 -8.20 16.37
N ALA A 785 6.87 -6.93 16.25
CA ALA A 785 6.58 -6.07 17.38
C ALA A 785 5.13 -6.22 17.90
N ASN A 786 4.21 -6.66 17.03
CA ASN A 786 2.77 -6.74 17.25
C ASN A 786 2.33 -8.14 17.75
N PRO A 787 2.17 -8.35 19.08
CA PRO A 787 1.89 -9.67 19.63
C PRO A 787 0.49 -10.20 19.33
N TRP A 788 -0.40 -9.34 18.82
CA TRP A 788 -1.76 -9.72 18.44
C TRP A 788 -1.87 -10.05 16.96
N GLU A 789 -0.76 -9.97 16.21
CA GLU A 789 -0.73 -10.26 14.78
C GLU A 789 -1.78 -9.42 14.01
N SER A 790 -2.10 -8.22 14.53
CA SER A 790 -3.08 -7.34 13.90
C SER A 790 -2.58 -6.96 12.51
N TRP A 791 -3.40 -7.24 11.51
CA TRP A 791 -3.08 -6.90 10.15
C TRP A 791 -3.26 -5.38 9.94
N MET A 792 -2.14 -4.65 9.91
CA MET A 792 -2.08 -3.18 9.90
C MET A 792 -2.51 -2.51 8.57
N ARG A 793 -3.71 -2.86 8.09
CA ARG A 793 -4.37 -2.29 6.92
C ARG A 793 -5.21 -1.10 7.37
N LEU A 794 -4.66 0.11 7.31
CA LEU A 794 -5.27 1.28 7.95
C LEU A 794 -6.46 1.81 7.14
N GLY A 795 -7.64 1.83 7.80
CA GLY A 795 -8.94 2.15 7.20
C GLY A 795 -9.38 3.61 7.37
N GLY A 796 -8.89 4.29 8.41
CA GLY A 796 -9.23 5.68 8.71
C GLY A 796 -8.62 6.17 10.01
N PHE A 797 -8.60 7.49 10.20
CA PHE A 797 -8.05 8.12 11.39
C PHE A 797 -8.58 9.55 11.60
N ASP A 798 -8.39 10.08 12.79
CA ASP A 798 -8.61 11.49 13.12
C ASP A 798 -7.73 11.91 14.31
N PHE A 799 -7.52 13.22 14.47
CA PHE A 799 -6.73 13.78 15.57
C PHE A 799 -7.60 14.11 16.78
N ASP A 800 -7.05 13.94 17.98
CA ASP A 800 -7.67 14.48 19.18
C ASP A 800 -7.50 16.01 19.17
N PRO A 801 -8.58 16.80 19.10
CA PRO A 801 -8.49 18.25 19.08
C PRO A 801 -7.93 18.84 20.38
N ASP A 802 -8.09 18.14 21.51
CA ASP A 802 -7.60 18.57 22.82
C ASP A 802 -6.16 18.11 23.06
N HIS A 803 -5.73 17.02 22.41
CA HIS A 803 -4.37 16.50 22.44
C HIS A 803 -3.84 16.30 21.01
N PRO A 804 -3.43 17.37 20.31
CA PRO A 804 -3.10 17.33 18.88
C PRO A 804 -1.92 16.41 18.53
N ASP A 805 -1.07 16.04 19.50
CA ASP A 805 -0.01 15.03 19.32
C ASP A 805 -0.53 13.58 19.35
N ARG A 806 -1.84 13.37 19.47
CA ARG A 806 -2.50 12.07 19.52
C ARG A 806 -3.51 11.92 18.38
N ALA A 807 -3.51 10.75 17.75
CA ALA A 807 -4.50 10.33 16.77
C ALA A 807 -5.15 9.00 17.18
N ALA A 808 -6.40 8.79 16.75
CA ALA A 808 -7.01 7.46 16.74
C ALA A 808 -7.00 6.92 15.31
N VAL A 809 -6.59 5.67 15.11
CA VAL A 809 -6.42 5.03 13.81
C VAL A 809 -7.11 3.67 13.81
N CYS A 810 -8.00 3.41 12.85
CA CYS A 810 -8.66 2.11 12.70
C CYS A 810 -8.06 1.26 11.58
N THR A 811 -8.13 -0.07 11.72
CA THR A 811 -7.74 -1.03 10.69
C THR A 811 -8.96 -1.67 10.05
N TRP A 812 -8.84 -2.09 8.80
CA TRP A 812 -9.90 -2.78 8.07
C TRP A 812 -10.27 -4.14 8.68
N MET A 813 -9.41 -4.69 9.53
CA MET A 813 -9.65 -5.96 10.24
C MET A 813 -10.31 -5.80 11.62
N GLY A 814 -10.73 -4.57 11.97
CA GLY A 814 -11.60 -4.35 13.11
C GLY A 814 -10.94 -3.72 14.33
N ASP A 815 -9.67 -3.30 14.22
CA ASP A 815 -8.95 -2.71 15.35
C ASP A 815 -9.01 -1.19 15.36
N VAL A 816 -8.85 -0.62 16.55
CA VAL A 816 -8.61 0.81 16.75
C VAL A 816 -7.40 0.98 17.67
N TRP A 817 -6.53 1.89 17.28
CA TRP A 817 -5.27 2.20 17.96
C TRP A 817 -5.24 3.69 18.32
N LEU A 818 -4.71 4.01 19.50
CA LEU A 818 -4.22 5.35 19.80
C LEU A 818 -2.76 5.44 19.39
N VAL A 819 -2.41 6.55 18.76
CA VAL A 819 -1.06 6.84 18.27
C VAL A 819 -0.64 8.19 18.83
N GLU A 820 0.35 8.21 19.72
CA GLU A 820 0.96 9.44 20.24
C GLU A 820 2.27 9.73 19.51
N GLY A 821 2.74 10.98 19.55
CA GLY A 821 3.92 11.42 18.83
C GLY A 821 3.67 11.72 17.35
N VAL A 822 2.43 12.03 16.96
CA VAL A 822 2.14 12.38 15.55
C VAL A 822 2.56 13.81 15.21
N GLY A 823 2.88 14.64 16.20
CA GLY A 823 3.28 16.03 16.06
C GLY A 823 4.56 16.24 15.23
N LEU A 824 4.78 17.47 14.74
CA LEU A 824 5.77 17.78 13.71
C LEU A 824 7.23 17.45 14.13
N GLU A 825 7.56 17.70 15.40
CA GLU A 825 8.92 17.53 15.94
C GLU A 825 9.18 16.13 16.52
N ALA A 826 8.17 15.26 16.52
CA ALA A 826 8.29 13.92 17.10
C ALA A 826 9.14 13.01 16.19
N SER A 827 10.09 12.31 16.81
CA SER A 827 10.90 11.26 16.18
C SER A 827 10.38 9.86 16.47
N GLU A 828 9.44 9.72 17.40
CA GLU A 828 8.97 8.45 17.94
C GLU A 828 7.44 8.43 17.99
N LEU A 829 6.84 7.30 17.62
CA LEU A 829 5.41 7.03 17.74
C LEU A 829 5.14 5.96 18.79
N LYS A 830 4.07 6.15 19.56
CA LYS A 830 3.60 5.19 20.56
C LYS A 830 2.22 4.68 20.20
N TRP A 831 2.16 3.41 19.82
CA TRP A 831 0.94 2.73 19.41
C TRP A 831 0.36 1.93 20.57
N ARG A 832 -0.90 2.18 20.91
CA ARG A 832 -1.68 1.42 21.88
C ARG A 832 -2.95 0.88 21.23
N ARG A 833 -3.15 -0.43 21.24
CA ARG A 833 -4.41 -1.04 20.79
C ARG A 833 -5.49 -0.79 21.84
N ILE A 834 -6.64 -0.28 21.43
CA ILE A 834 -7.71 0.10 22.36
C ILE A 834 -9.04 -0.61 22.10
N CYS A 835 -9.26 -1.10 20.87
CA CYS A 835 -10.46 -1.83 20.48
C CYS A 835 -10.11 -2.86 19.40
N SER A 836 -10.90 -3.93 19.32
CA SER A 836 -10.78 -4.98 18.30
C SER A 836 -12.16 -5.52 17.89
N GLY A 837 -12.21 -6.31 16.83
CA GLY A 837 -13.39 -7.09 16.45
C GLY A 837 -14.48 -6.33 15.70
N LEU A 838 -14.24 -5.08 15.28
CA LEU A 838 -15.21 -4.28 14.52
C LEU A 838 -15.35 -4.73 13.06
N PHE A 839 -16.50 -4.48 12.43
CA PHE A 839 -16.78 -4.96 11.07
C PHE A 839 -16.28 -4.00 9.97
N GLN A 840 -15.13 -4.32 9.37
CA GLN A 840 -14.54 -3.57 8.24
C GLN A 840 -14.49 -2.04 8.43
N PRO A 841 -13.84 -1.50 9.48
CA PRO A 841 -13.69 -0.06 9.66
C PRO A 841 -13.04 0.63 8.47
N LEU A 842 -13.74 1.60 7.88
CA LEU A 842 -13.28 2.37 6.71
C LEU A 842 -13.48 3.88 6.87
N GLY A 843 -13.65 4.32 8.11
CA GLY A 843 -13.55 5.72 8.48
C GLY A 843 -13.67 5.94 9.98
N LEU A 844 -13.05 7.01 10.45
CA LEU A 844 -12.97 7.38 11.85
C LEU A 844 -13.09 8.90 11.97
N LYS A 845 -13.81 9.35 12.99
CA LYS A 845 -13.89 10.76 13.41
C LYS A 845 -13.86 10.89 14.92
N ILE A 846 -13.14 11.89 15.41
CA ILE A 846 -13.22 12.33 16.80
C ILE A 846 -14.15 13.53 16.85
N HIS A 847 -15.30 13.38 17.52
CA HIS A 847 -16.30 14.42 17.62
C HIS A 847 -16.77 14.55 19.07
N GLN A 848 -16.72 15.78 19.60
CA GLN A 848 -17.11 16.08 20.98
C GLN A 848 -16.42 15.16 22.01
N GLY A 849 -15.10 14.94 21.85
CA GLY A 849 -14.29 14.12 22.74
C GLY A 849 -14.56 12.61 22.68
N LYS A 850 -15.29 12.13 21.66
CA LYS A 850 -15.61 10.71 21.47
C LYS A 850 -15.14 10.20 20.11
N ILE A 851 -14.64 8.97 20.09
CA ILE A 851 -14.22 8.28 18.86
C ILE A 851 -15.45 7.61 18.22
N TYR A 852 -15.73 7.96 16.97
CA TYR A 852 -16.74 7.34 16.12
C TYR A 852 -16.06 6.59 14.98
N VAL A 853 -16.46 5.34 14.75
CA VAL A 853 -15.88 4.48 13.72
C VAL A 853 -17.00 3.99 12.80
N THR A 854 -16.88 4.27 11.50
CA THR A 854 -17.81 3.71 10.50
C THR A 854 -17.39 2.30 10.15
N CYS A 855 -18.24 1.36 10.53
CA CYS A 855 -18.17 -0.05 10.22
C CYS A 855 -19.26 -0.39 9.19
N ARG A 856 -19.24 -1.60 8.63
CA ARG A 856 -20.20 -2.01 7.60
C ARG A 856 -21.62 -2.19 8.14
N ASP A 857 -21.73 -2.59 9.39
CA ASP A 857 -22.94 -2.85 10.19
C ASP A 857 -23.46 -1.62 10.93
N GLN A 858 -22.55 -0.75 11.43
CA GLN A 858 -22.89 0.36 12.31
C GLN A 858 -21.90 1.53 12.28
N ILE A 859 -22.31 2.66 12.83
CA ILE A 859 -21.39 3.65 13.39
C ILE A 859 -21.19 3.28 14.87
N ALA A 860 -19.99 2.84 15.22
CA ALA A 860 -19.62 2.50 16.58
C ALA A 860 -19.12 3.75 17.32
N ARG A 861 -19.61 3.97 18.55
CA ARG A 861 -19.09 4.99 19.47
C ARG A 861 -18.36 4.30 20.62
N LEU A 862 -17.09 4.65 20.81
CA LEU A 862 -16.21 3.95 21.75
C LEU A 862 -16.18 4.64 23.10
N HIS A 863 -16.29 3.86 24.19
CA HIS A 863 -16.20 4.34 25.56
C HIS A 863 -15.19 3.53 26.38
N ASP A 864 -14.21 4.24 26.91
CA ASP A 864 -13.45 3.84 28.09
C ASP A 864 -14.27 4.24 29.33
N LEU A 865 -14.62 3.28 30.18
CA LEU A 865 -15.48 3.48 31.35
C LEU A 865 -14.69 3.63 32.66
N ASN A 866 -13.42 3.21 32.67
CA ASN A 866 -12.58 3.14 33.87
C ASN A 866 -11.34 4.07 33.81
N GLY A 867 -11.06 4.69 32.67
CA GLY A 867 -9.96 5.62 32.44
C GLY A 867 -8.61 4.96 32.16
N ASP A 868 -8.58 3.71 31.69
CA ASP A 868 -7.34 2.96 31.42
C ASP A 868 -6.85 3.03 29.95
N ASP A 869 -7.52 3.87 29.14
CA ASP A 869 -7.38 4.07 27.70
C ASP A 869 -7.77 2.84 26.83
N GLU A 870 -8.35 1.78 27.39
CA GLU A 870 -8.93 0.67 26.63
C GLU A 870 -10.46 0.82 26.54
N ILE A 871 -11.06 0.35 25.44
CA ILE A 871 -12.50 0.47 25.24
C ILE A 871 -13.23 -0.68 25.95
N ASP A 872 -14.09 -0.33 26.90
CA ASP A 872 -14.96 -1.24 27.63
C ASP A 872 -16.34 -1.38 27.02
N TYR A 873 -16.84 -0.33 26.35
CA TYR A 873 -18.15 -0.34 25.73
C TYR A 873 -18.09 0.19 24.30
N VAL A 874 -18.40 -0.69 23.35
CA VAL A 874 -18.62 -0.35 21.95
C VAL A 874 -20.11 -0.11 21.79
N GLU A 875 -20.52 1.14 21.84
CA GLU A 875 -21.91 1.54 21.66
C GLU A 875 -22.28 1.51 20.18
N SER A 876 -23.45 0.92 19.88
CA SER A 876 -24.07 1.06 18.58
C SER A 876 -24.78 2.41 18.49
N PHE A 877 -24.05 3.44 18.03
CA PHE A 877 -24.61 4.79 17.89
C PHE A 877 -25.69 4.83 16.79
N ASN A 878 -25.44 4.15 15.68
CA ASN A 878 -26.42 3.92 14.62
C ASN A 878 -26.14 2.57 13.94
N ASN A 879 -27.16 1.71 13.80
CA ASN A 879 -27.07 0.44 13.07
C ASN A 879 -28.11 0.32 11.96
N ASP A 880 -28.57 1.43 11.39
CA ASP A 880 -29.59 1.43 10.34
C ASP A 880 -29.04 0.90 8.99
N ALA A 881 -27.72 0.80 8.84
CA ALA A 881 -27.05 0.34 7.63
C ALA A 881 -27.63 -1.02 7.17
N GLN A 882 -27.96 -1.16 5.89
CA GLN A 882 -28.44 -2.43 5.36
C GLN A 882 -27.25 -3.20 4.79
N VAL A 883 -27.06 -4.43 5.25
CA VAL A 883 -25.89 -5.28 4.93
C VAL A 883 -26.36 -6.56 4.27
N THR A 884 -25.62 -7.02 3.27
CA THR A 884 -25.81 -8.30 2.59
C THR A 884 -24.52 -9.13 2.64
N GLU A 885 -24.54 -10.35 2.11
CA GLU A 885 -23.34 -11.18 2.03
C GLU A 885 -22.34 -10.71 0.95
N HIS A 886 -22.76 -9.78 0.08
CA HIS A 886 -21.96 -9.37 -1.07
C HIS A 886 -20.81 -8.44 -0.68
N PHE A 887 -19.58 -8.92 -0.69
CA PHE A 887 -18.37 -8.19 -0.26
C PHE A 887 -18.24 -6.72 -0.71
N HIS A 888 -18.53 -6.40 -1.99
CA HIS A 888 -18.19 -5.10 -2.59
C HIS A 888 -19.13 -3.93 -2.19
N GLU A 889 -19.84 -4.03 -1.08
CA GLU A 889 -20.81 -3.02 -0.62
C GLU A 889 -20.26 -2.13 0.52
N PHE A 890 -18.99 -1.73 0.46
CA PHE A 890 -18.32 -1.00 1.54
C PHE A 890 -19.07 0.24 2.05
N ALA A 891 -18.97 0.49 3.36
CA ALA A 891 -19.33 1.76 4.00
C ALA A 891 -18.05 2.61 4.14
N MET A 892 -17.95 3.71 3.40
CA MET A 892 -16.70 4.44 3.17
C MET A 892 -16.76 5.87 3.71
N GLY A 893 -15.69 6.25 4.41
CA GLY A 893 -15.49 7.57 5.01
C GLY A 893 -15.94 7.61 6.47
N LEU A 894 -15.79 8.78 7.07
CA LEU A 894 -16.79 9.35 7.97
C LEU A 894 -16.55 10.87 8.00
N GLN A 895 -17.59 11.66 7.73
CA GLN A 895 -17.57 13.11 7.89
C GLN A 895 -18.63 13.53 8.91
N VAL A 896 -18.43 14.68 9.56
CA VAL A 896 -19.38 15.27 10.50
C VAL A 896 -19.56 16.74 10.14
N ASP A 897 -20.80 17.19 10.00
CA ASP A 897 -21.09 18.60 9.74
C ASP A 897 -21.19 19.44 11.03
N PRO A 898 -21.27 20.78 10.93
CA PRO A 898 -21.42 21.64 12.10
C PRO A 898 -22.71 21.44 12.92
N LYS A 899 -23.73 20.76 12.38
CA LYS A 899 -24.95 20.40 13.11
C LYS A 899 -24.78 19.09 13.90
N GLY A 900 -23.70 18.36 13.65
CA GLY A 900 -23.40 17.06 14.24
C GLY A 900 -23.91 15.88 13.41
N ASP A 901 -24.46 16.11 12.21
CA ASP A 901 -24.90 15.01 11.35
C ASP A 901 -23.68 14.31 10.73
N PHE A 902 -23.73 12.98 10.64
CA PHE A 902 -22.65 12.14 10.13
C PHE A 902 -22.91 11.71 8.68
N TYR A 903 -21.86 11.63 7.86
CA TYR A 903 -21.98 11.30 6.44
C TYR A 903 -20.97 10.22 6.03
N TYR A 904 -21.44 9.24 5.28
CA TYR A 904 -20.61 8.18 4.67
C TYR A 904 -21.27 7.67 3.38
N ALA A 905 -20.48 7.08 2.50
CA ALA A 905 -20.98 6.48 1.25
C ALA A 905 -21.12 4.97 1.41
N LYS A 906 -22.22 4.40 0.90
CA LYS A 906 -22.44 2.95 0.83
C LYS A 906 -22.39 2.50 -0.63
N SER A 907 -21.40 1.67 -0.95
CA SER A 907 -21.20 1.19 -2.32
C SER A 907 -22.35 0.29 -2.81
N ALA A 908 -22.56 0.24 -4.13
CA ALA A 908 -23.46 -0.71 -4.76
C ALA A 908 -22.81 -2.10 -4.85
N ARG A 909 -23.58 -3.11 -5.28
CA ARG A 909 -23.00 -4.44 -5.51
C ARG A 909 -22.17 -4.45 -6.78
N HIS A 910 -20.94 -4.95 -6.69
CA HIS A 910 -20.12 -5.22 -7.87
C HIS A 910 -20.83 -6.14 -8.87
N ALA A 911 -21.00 -5.64 -10.11
CA ALA A 911 -21.57 -6.36 -11.26
C ALA A 911 -22.97 -6.97 -11.02
N LYS A 912 -23.71 -6.50 -10.01
CA LYS A 912 -25.07 -6.95 -9.70
C LYS A 912 -25.95 -5.73 -9.44
N THR A 913 -27.23 -5.83 -9.78
CA THR A 913 -28.22 -4.82 -9.42
C THR A 913 -28.34 -4.69 -7.91
N ALA A 914 -28.80 -3.55 -7.39
CA ALA A 914 -29.01 -3.36 -5.97
C ALA A 914 -30.05 -4.34 -5.41
N LEU A 915 -29.89 -4.69 -4.12
CA LEU A 915 -30.80 -5.59 -3.40
C LEU A 915 -31.60 -4.85 -2.34
N VAL A 916 -30.91 -4.00 -1.58
CA VAL A 916 -31.45 -3.18 -0.49
C VAL A 916 -31.30 -1.68 -0.80
N PRO A 917 -32.19 -0.81 -0.26
CA PRO A 917 -32.18 0.64 -0.46
C PRO A 917 -30.84 1.36 -0.34
N HIS A 918 -29.96 0.97 0.58
CA HIS A 918 -28.71 1.71 0.82
C HIS A 918 -27.61 1.41 -0.23
N HIS A 919 -27.80 0.51 -1.19
CA HIS A 919 -26.79 0.23 -2.21
C HIS A 919 -26.58 1.39 -3.20
N GLY A 920 -25.36 1.92 -3.24
CA GLY A 920 -24.95 2.96 -4.19
C GLY A 920 -25.43 4.35 -3.77
N THR A 921 -25.29 4.68 -2.50
CA THR A 921 -25.86 5.89 -1.89
C THR A 921 -24.84 6.70 -1.07
N LEU A 922 -25.11 7.99 -0.93
CA LEU A 922 -24.55 8.83 0.13
C LEU A 922 -25.58 8.90 1.25
N LEU A 923 -25.17 8.58 2.48
CA LEU A 923 -26.04 8.50 3.65
C LEU A 923 -25.74 9.64 4.64
N ARG A 924 -26.80 10.16 5.26
CA ARG A 924 -26.75 11.10 6.38
C ARG A 924 -27.35 10.45 7.61
N VAL A 925 -26.60 10.38 8.71
CA VAL A 925 -27.08 9.92 10.02
C VAL A 925 -27.26 11.15 10.92
N SER A 926 -28.42 11.26 11.57
CA SER A 926 -28.72 12.38 12.45
C SER A 926 -27.73 12.49 13.61
N ALA A 927 -27.53 13.69 14.13
CA ALA A 927 -26.61 13.97 15.24
C ALA A 927 -26.85 13.15 16.53
N ASP A 928 -28.06 12.61 16.72
CA ASP A 928 -28.42 11.72 17.83
C ASP A 928 -28.34 10.22 17.47
N GLY A 929 -27.95 9.89 16.25
CA GLY A 929 -27.85 8.52 15.74
C GLY A 929 -29.20 7.86 15.46
N THR A 930 -30.31 8.59 15.55
CA THR A 930 -31.66 7.99 15.52
C THR A 930 -32.24 7.73 14.15
N ARG A 931 -31.72 8.39 13.11
CA ARG A 931 -32.27 8.32 11.76
C ARG A 931 -31.17 8.34 10.72
N THR A 932 -31.33 7.54 9.67
CA THR A 932 -30.50 7.58 8.46
C THR A 932 -31.34 7.99 7.25
N ASP A 933 -30.90 9.02 6.53
CA ASP A 933 -31.49 9.52 5.29
C ASP A 933 -30.59 9.20 4.10
N ILE A 934 -31.17 8.86 2.94
CA ILE A 934 -30.44 8.79 1.66
C ILE A 934 -30.36 10.20 1.09
N VAL A 935 -29.15 10.77 1.02
CA VAL A 935 -28.90 12.10 0.47
C VAL A 935 -28.89 12.07 -1.06
N ALA A 936 -28.22 11.07 -1.65
CA ALA A 936 -28.04 10.94 -3.09
C ALA A 936 -27.85 9.47 -3.47
N ASN A 937 -28.11 9.11 -4.73
CA ASN A 937 -28.04 7.74 -5.24
C ASN A 937 -27.40 7.64 -6.63
N GLY A 938 -27.19 6.41 -7.11
CA GLY A 938 -26.58 6.19 -8.42
C GLY A 938 -25.05 6.17 -8.39
N PHE A 939 -24.46 5.84 -7.25
CA PHE A 939 -23.02 5.56 -7.14
C PHE A 939 -22.74 4.06 -7.33
N ARG A 940 -21.55 3.70 -7.83
CA ARG A 940 -21.11 2.31 -7.97
C ARG A 940 -20.26 1.86 -6.79
N ALA A 941 -19.09 2.44 -6.63
CA ALA A 941 -18.11 2.09 -5.61
C ALA A 941 -17.48 3.40 -5.11
N ALA A 942 -18.24 4.10 -4.27
CA ALA A 942 -17.85 5.40 -3.75
C ALA A 942 -16.88 5.25 -2.59
N ASN A 943 -15.61 5.62 -2.81
CA ASN A 943 -14.54 5.45 -1.82
C ASN A 943 -14.28 6.71 -0.99
N GLY A 944 -14.70 7.88 -1.47
CA GLY A 944 -14.45 9.17 -0.84
C GLY A 944 -15.72 9.97 -0.63
N VAL A 945 -15.84 10.57 0.55
CA VAL A 945 -16.84 11.59 0.87
C VAL A 945 -16.11 12.80 1.43
N CYS A 946 -16.28 13.94 0.78
CA CYS A 946 -15.83 15.25 1.25
C CYS A 946 -17.06 16.08 1.60
N LEU A 947 -17.05 16.69 2.78
CA LEU A 947 -18.02 17.71 3.16
C LEU A 947 -17.44 19.08 2.82
N ASN A 948 -18.14 19.85 2.00
CA ASN A 948 -17.72 21.18 1.59
C ASN A 948 -18.04 22.22 2.66
N PRO A 949 -17.31 23.35 2.70
CA PRO A 949 -17.58 24.45 3.64
C PRO A 949 -19.01 25.03 3.54
N ASP A 950 -19.67 24.92 2.38
CA ASP A 950 -21.05 25.36 2.16
C ASP A 950 -22.11 24.32 2.58
N GLY A 951 -21.69 23.15 3.05
CA GLY A 951 -22.56 22.04 3.46
C GLY A 951 -22.97 21.10 2.32
N SER A 952 -22.50 21.32 1.09
CA SER A 952 -22.63 20.34 0.00
C SER A 952 -21.57 19.24 0.10
N TRP A 953 -21.57 18.29 -0.85
CA TRP A 953 -20.67 17.14 -0.79
C TRP A 953 -19.90 16.94 -2.09
N ILE A 954 -18.74 16.31 -2.00
CA ILE A 954 -18.04 15.73 -3.15
C ILE A 954 -17.87 14.25 -2.91
N VAL A 955 -18.23 13.43 -3.90
CA VAL A 955 -18.14 11.97 -3.82
C VAL A 955 -17.37 11.42 -5.01
N THR A 956 -16.33 10.62 -4.75
CA THR A 956 -15.65 9.86 -5.81
C THR A 956 -16.41 8.60 -6.13
N ASP A 957 -16.31 8.15 -7.37
CA ASP A 957 -16.88 6.89 -7.79
C ASP A 957 -15.99 6.20 -8.83
N GLN A 958 -15.93 4.87 -8.79
CA GLN A 958 -14.95 4.11 -9.56
C GLN A 958 -15.51 3.53 -10.86
N GLU A 959 -14.63 3.36 -11.87
CA GLU A 959 -14.88 2.77 -13.19
C GLU A 959 -15.47 1.36 -13.08
N GLY A 960 -16.57 1.10 -13.78
CA GLY A 960 -17.10 -0.25 -13.97
C GLY A 960 -18.44 -0.23 -14.71
N HIS A 961 -19.37 -1.08 -14.28
CA HIS A 961 -20.70 -1.16 -14.89
C HIS A 961 -21.43 0.17 -14.69
N TRP A 962 -21.94 0.76 -15.77
CA TRP A 962 -22.58 2.09 -15.80
C TRP A 962 -21.70 3.29 -15.40
N ASN A 963 -20.42 3.07 -15.12
CA ASN A 963 -19.43 4.09 -14.84
C ASN A 963 -18.27 3.96 -15.84
N PRO A 964 -18.30 4.68 -16.98
CA PRO A 964 -17.33 4.55 -18.07
C PRO A 964 -15.88 4.65 -17.64
N LYS A 965 -15.64 5.55 -16.69
CA LYS A 965 -14.36 5.87 -16.07
C LYS A 965 -14.60 6.26 -14.61
N ASN A 966 -13.52 6.44 -13.86
CA ASN A 966 -13.61 7.00 -12.51
C ASN A 966 -14.20 8.42 -12.62
N ARG A 967 -14.91 8.89 -11.59
CA ARG A 967 -15.55 10.22 -11.61
C ARG A 967 -15.47 10.91 -10.26
N ILE A 968 -15.29 12.23 -10.29
CA ILE A 968 -15.49 13.12 -9.13
C ILE A 968 -16.86 13.79 -9.30
N ASN A 969 -17.72 13.67 -8.29
CA ASN A 969 -19.07 14.22 -8.33
C ASN A 969 -19.22 15.37 -7.36
N TYR A 970 -19.68 16.53 -7.85
CA TYR A 970 -20.20 17.58 -6.98
C TYR A 970 -21.66 17.25 -6.65
N VAL A 971 -21.93 16.86 -5.41
CA VAL A 971 -23.17 16.18 -5.02
C VAL A 971 -24.18 17.15 -4.41
N ARG A 972 -25.40 17.06 -4.92
CA ARG A 972 -26.62 17.70 -4.42
C ARG A 972 -27.60 16.65 -3.89
N GLU A 973 -28.38 17.06 -2.89
CA GLU A 973 -29.44 16.23 -2.30
C GLU A 973 -30.49 15.88 -3.37
N GLY A 974 -30.88 14.61 -3.42
CA GLY A 974 -31.81 14.04 -4.41
C GLY A 974 -31.19 13.65 -5.76
N GLY A 975 -29.92 13.99 -6.02
CA GLY A 975 -29.28 13.73 -7.32
C GLY A 975 -29.03 12.25 -7.64
N PHE A 976 -28.98 11.93 -8.94
CA PHE A 976 -28.63 10.61 -9.48
C PHE A 976 -27.33 10.67 -10.28
N TYR A 977 -26.35 9.85 -9.91
CA TYR A 977 -24.97 9.92 -10.46
C TYR A 977 -24.64 8.77 -11.43
N GLY A 978 -25.65 8.22 -12.10
CA GLY A 978 -25.47 7.49 -13.36
C GLY A 978 -25.31 5.97 -13.29
N ASN A 979 -25.01 5.39 -12.12
CA ASN A 979 -24.97 3.94 -11.98
C ASN A 979 -26.37 3.32 -11.91
N MET A 980 -26.82 2.71 -13.00
CA MET A 980 -28.14 2.06 -13.09
C MET A 980 -28.27 0.77 -12.25
N PHE A 981 -27.17 0.26 -11.71
CA PHE A 981 -27.20 -0.90 -10.81
C PHE A 981 -27.32 -0.50 -9.33
N GLY A 982 -27.35 0.79 -9.00
CA GLY A 982 -27.69 1.29 -7.67
C GLY A 982 -29.18 1.07 -7.30
N TYR A 983 -29.55 1.41 -6.07
CA TYR A 983 -30.96 1.40 -5.67
C TYR A 983 -31.59 2.77 -5.92
N HIS A 984 -32.45 2.84 -6.94
CA HIS A 984 -33.19 4.04 -7.33
C HIS A 984 -34.38 3.67 -8.24
N GLU A 985 -35.23 4.64 -8.53
CA GLU A 985 -36.39 4.51 -9.44
C GLU A 985 -36.13 5.04 -10.86
N VAL A 986 -34.96 5.64 -11.13
CA VAL A 986 -34.58 6.14 -12.46
C VAL A 986 -34.53 4.98 -13.48
N LYS A 987 -35.28 5.11 -14.58
CA LYS A 987 -35.34 4.12 -15.69
C LYS A 987 -34.68 4.61 -16.96
N ASP A 988 -34.58 5.93 -17.12
CA ASP A 988 -33.90 6.51 -18.26
C ASP A 988 -32.38 6.32 -18.10
N SER A 989 -31.79 5.54 -19.00
CA SER A 989 -30.36 5.30 -19.03
C SER A 989 -29.63 6.24 -20.00
N SER A 990 -30.26 7.32 -20.47
CA SER A 990 -29.62 8.40 -21.23
C SER A 990 -28.62 9.16 -20.36
N ASP A 991 -27.61 9.77 -20.97
CA ASP A 991 -26.61 10.55 -20.23
C ASP A 991 -27.18 11.85 -19.64
N ASP A 992 -28.29 12.36 -20.19
CA ASP A 992 -29.01 13.51 -19.65
C ASP A 992 -29.74 13.19 -18.34
N ALA A 993 -29.97 11.90 -18.05
CA ALA A 993 -30.65 11.48 -16.82
C ALA A 993 -29.74 11.51 -15.58
N MET A 994 -28.42 11.60 -15.75
CA MET A 994 -27.46 11.68 -14.63
C MET A 994 -26.94 13.10 -14.45
N GLU A 995 -26.62 13.44 -13.20
CA GLU A 995 -25.78 14.61 -12.91
C GLU A 995 -24.39 14.39 -13.51
N GLN A 996 -23.91 15.37 -14.28
CA GLN A 996 -22.59 15.29 -14.91
C GLN A 996 -21.50 15.46 -13.86
N PRO A 997 -20.41 14.66 -13.91
CA PRO A 997 -19.34 14.78 -12.93
C PRO A 997 -18.54 16.06 -13.15
N LEU A 998 -17.84 16.49 -12.10
CA LEU A 998 -16.81 17.52 -12.21
C LEU A 998 -15.74 17.11 -13.21
N CYS A 999 -15.30 15.85 -13.14
CA CYS A 999 -14.42 15.28 -14.15
C CYS A 999 -14.52 13.75 -14.25
N TRP A 1000 -14.27 13.25 -15.45
CA TRP A 1000 -13.98 11.84 -15.71
C TRP A 1000 -12.48 11.59 -15.62
N ILE A 1001 -12.08 10.48 -14.99
CA ILE A 1001 -10.68 10.15 -14.72
C ILE A 1001 -10.35 8.79 -15.33
N THR A 1002 -9.38 8.77 -16.23
CA THR A 1002 -8.95 7.53 -16.87
C THR A 1002 -8.19 6.67 -15.88
N ASN A 1003 -8.41 5.36 -15.95
CA ASN A 1003 -7.70 4.40 -15.12
C ASN A 1003 -6.17 4.44 -15.31
N ALA A 1004 -5.69 4.86 -16.49
CA ALA A 1004 -4.28 5.13 -16.74
C ALA A 1004 -3.74 6.31 -15.91
N PHE A 1005 -4.57 7.32 -15.61
CA PHE A 1005 -4.20 8.50 -14.84
C PHE A 1005 -4.41 8.33 -13.33
N ASP A 1006 -5.55 7.79 -12.92
CA ASP A 1006 -5.81 7.30 -11.55
C ASP A 1006 -6.75 6.11 -11.61
N ARG A 1007 -6.31 4.96 -11.08
CA ARG A 1007 -7.07 3.70 -11.13
C ARG A 1007 -8.22 3.66 -10.13
N SER A 1008 -8.09 4.33 -8.99
CA SER A 1008 -9.07 4.26 -7.90
C SER A 1008 -8.95 5.52 -7.04
N PRO A 1009 -9.68 6.60 -7.40
CA PRO A 1009 -9.74 7.80 -6.57
C PRO A 1009 -10.46 7.50 -5.25
N ALA A 1010 -10.08 8.22 -4.21
CA ALA A 1010 -10.50 7.99 -2.84
C ALA A 1010 -11.09 9.26 -2.21
N GLU A 1011 -10.81 9.53 -0.93
CA GLU A 1011 -11.33 10.71 -0.24
C GLU A 1011 -10.76 12.02 -0.81
N LEU A 1012 -11.64 13.01 -0.99
CA LEU A 1012 -11.24 14.38 -1.25
C LEU A 1012 -11.24 15.20 0.03
N LEU A 1013 -10.41 16.23 0.04
CA LEU A 1013 -10.29 17.16 1.14
C LEU A 1013 -9.76 18.50 0.67
N TRP A 1014 -10.24 19.55 1.30
CA TRP A 1014 -9.75 20.90 1.10
C TRP A 1014 -8.46 21.11 1.88
N VAL A 1015 -7.45 21.71 1.24
CA VAL A 1015 -6.30 22.27 1.96
C VAL A 1015 -6.85 23.37 2.88
N ASN A 1016 -6.61 23.24 4.19
CA ASN A 1016 -7.10 24.20 5.16
C ASN A 1016 -6.60 25.60 4.82
N GLU A 1017 -7.46 26.62 4.91
CA GLU A 1017 -7.08 28.04 4.73
C GLU A 1017 -5.92 28.47 5.65
N LYS A 1018 -5.84 27.84 6.83
CA LYS A 1018 -4.76 28.05 7.81
C LYS A 1018 -3.60 27.07 7.66
N ALA A 1019 -3.63 26.19 6.65
CA ALA A 1019 -2.47 25.36 6.34
C ALA A 1019 -1.28 26.26 5.98
N GLN A 1020 -0.07 25.76 6.18
CA GLN A 1020 1.14 26.49 5.83
C GLN A 1020 1.61 26.09 4.41
N TRP A 1021 0.65 25.92 3.48
CA TRP A 1021 0.89 25.43 2.12
C TRP A 1021 0.91 26.56 1.07
N GLY A 1022 0.85 27.81 1.53
CA GLY A 1022 0.99 29.01 0.70
C GLY A 1022 -0.07 29.07 -0.40
N PRO A 1023 0.30 29.10 -1.70
CA PRO A 1023 -0.64 29.22 -2.80
C PRO A 1023 -1.62 28.03 -2.92
N LEU A 1024 -1.34 26.90 -2.25
CA LEU A 1024 -2.20 25.72 -2.24
C LEU A 1024 -3.30 25.77 -1.17
N ASN A 1025 -3.30 26.75 -0.27
CA ASN A 1025 -4.39 26.91 0.70
C ASN A 1025 -5.73 27.08 -0.03
N GLY A 1026 -6.77 26.40 0.45
CA GLY A 1026 -8.09 26.42 -0.18
C GLY A 1026 -8.19 25.58 -1.47
N VAL A 1027 -7.14 24.87 -1.89
CA VAL A 1027 -7.20 23.96 -3.04
C VAL A 1027 -7.87 22.64 -2.63
N LEU A 1028 -8.69 22.10 -3.53
CA LEU A 1028 -9.26 20.77 -3.37
C LEU A 1028 -8.24 19.70 -3.77
N LEU A 1029 -8.01 18.73 -2.89
CA LEU A 1029 -7.16 17.57 -3.15
C LEU A 1029 -7.99 16.29 -3.31
N ASN A 1030 -7.49 15.37 -4.12
CA ASN A 1030 -7.99 14.00 -4.24
C ASN A 1030 -6.87 13.00 -3.90
N LEU A 1031 -7.16 12.07 -3.00
CA LEU A 1031 -6.29 10.94 -2.70
C LEU A 1031 -6.54 9.78 -3.68
N SER A 1032 -5.52 8.95 -3.91
CA SER A 1032 -5.63 7.78 -4.77
C SER A 1032 -5.23 6.50 -4.03
N TYR A 1033 -6.23 5.64 -3.85
CA TYR A 1033 -6.02 4.25 -3.44
C TYR A 1033 -5.28 3.49 -4.55
N GLY A 1034 -5.62 3.76 -5.81
CA GLY A 1034 -5.12 2.99 -6.95
C GLY A 1034 -3.61 3.12 -7.15
N TYR A 1035 -3.09 4.34 -7.04
CA TYR A 1035 -1.70 4.66 -7.36
C TYR A 1035 -0.87 5.14 -6.19
N GLY A 1036 -1.47 5.35 -5.02
CA GLY A 1036 -0.76 5.93 -3.87
C GLY A 1036 -0.29 7.34 -4.20
N LYS A 1037 -1.16 8.21 -4.73
CA LYS A 1037 -0.82 9.58 -5.12
C LYS A 1037 -1.82 10.58 -4.55
N ILE A 1038 -1.45 11.86 -4.62
CA ILE A 1038 -2.31 12.99 -4.27
C ILE A 1038 -2.39 13.90 -5.49
N TYR A 1039 -3.58 14.42 -5.78
CA TYR A 1039 -3.85 15.27 -6.93
C TYR A 1039 -4.50 16.58 -6.45
N THR A 1040 -4.15 17.69 -7.09
CA THR A 1040 -4.99 18.90 -7.10
C THR A 1040 -6.21 18.67 -7.97
N VAL A 1041 -7.32 19.32 -7.64
CA VAL A 1041 -8.58 19.26 -8.39
C VAL A 1041 -9.02 20.68 -8.81
N PRO A 1042 -8.33 21.32 -9.76
CA PRO A 1042 -8.75 22.63 -10.27
C PRO A 1042 -10.12 22.51 -10.96
N HIS A 1043 -11.05 23.40 -10.60
CA HIS A 1043 -12.41 23.38 -11.12
C HIS A 1043 -13.07 24.76 -11.11
N GLU A 1044 -14.18 24.87 -11.83
CA GLU A 1044 -15.06 26.04 -11.88
C GLU A 1044 -16.53 25.64 -11.89
N PHE A 1045 -17.41 26.64 -11.80
CA PHE A 1045 -18.85 26.47 -11.96
C PHE A 1045 -19.36 27.33 -13.12
N ILE A 1046 -19.98 26.69 -14.11
CA ILE A 1046 -20.68 27.36 -15.22
C ILE A 1046 -22.16 27.05 -15.09
N GLU A 1047 -22.97 28.09 -14.88
CA GLU A 1047 -24.43 27.98 -14.70
C GLU A 1047 -24.83 26.93 -13.64
N GLY A 1048 -23.97 26.73 -12.64
CA GLY A 1048 -24.15 25.76 -11.57
C GLY A 1048 -23.56 24.37 -11.84
N GLN A 1049 -23.18 24.01 -13.08
CA GLN A 1049 -22.47 22.75 -13.35
C GLN A 1049 -20.99 22.89 -12.96
N ALA A 1050 -20.50 21.95 -12.16
CA ALA A 1050 -19.07 21.85 -11.86
C ALA A 1050 -18.33 21.19 -13.03
N GLN A 1051 -17.19 21.73 -13.40
CA GLN A 1051 -16.28 21.13 -14.38
C GLN A 1051 -14.83 21.43 -14.01
N GLY A 1052 -13.90 20.57 -14.44
CA GLY A 1052 -12.50 20.72 -14.07
C GLY A 1052 -11.72 19.43 -14.30
N GLY A 1053 -10.63 19.26 -13.57
CA GLY A 1053 -9.75 18.11 -13.74
C GLY A 1053 -8.86 17.83 -12.55
N MET A 1054 -7.85 17.00 -12.80
CA MET A 1054 -6.86 16.60 -11.81
C MET A 1054 -5.44 16.77 -12.33
N CYS A 1055 -4.52 17.17 -11.45
CA CYS A 1055 -3.08 17.15 -11.69
C CYS A 1055 -2.36 16.58 -10.47
N ALA A 1056 -1.49 15.60 -10.67
CA ALA A 1056 -0.74 14.97 -9.58
C ALA A 1056 0.18 16.00 -8.91
N LEU A 1057 0.32 15.91 -7.58
CA LEU A 1057 1.38 16.60 -6.87
C LEU A 1057 2.75 16.01 -7.28
N PRO A 1058 3.81 16.83 -7.41
CA PRO A 1058 5.16 16.39 -7.76
C PRO A 1058 5.83 15.68 -6.58
N MET A 1059 5.37 14.47 -6.28
CA MET A 1059 5.87 13.62 -5.22
C MET A 1059 5.88 12.15 -5.64
N LYS A 1060 6.73 11.34 -4.98
CA LYS A 1060 6.75 9.90 -5.18
C LYS A 1060 5.41 9.29 -4.74
N ALA A 1061 5.04 8.19 -5.39
CA ALA A 1061 3.88 7.42 -4.97
C ALA A 1061 4.15 6.74 -3.62
N PHE A 1062 3.15 6.67 -2.77
CA PHE A 1062 3.16 5.86 -1.55
C PHE A 1062 3.22 4.36 -1.89
N PRO A 1063 3.82 3.52 -1.04
CA PRO A 1063 3.92 2.08 -1.29
C PRO A 1063 2.60 1.32 -1.06
N THR A 1064 1.57 1.98 -0.52
CA THR A 1064 0.18 1.48 -0.40
C THR A 1064 -0.82 2.45 -1.04
N GLY A 1065 -2.07 2.01 -1.20
CA GLY A 1065 -3.16 2.89 -1.61
C GLY A 1065 -3.61 3.82 -0.49
N VAL A 1066 -3.43 5.13 -0.64
CA VAL A 1066 -3.89 6.11 0.35
C VAL A 1066 -5.34 6.49 0.09
N MET A 1067 -6.19 6.37 1.11
CA MET A 1067 -7.64 6.56 0.92
C MET A 1067 -8.31 7.46 1.95
N ARG A 1068 -7.64 7.82 3.05
CA ARG A 1068 -8.13 8.79 4.04
C ARG A 1068 -7.08 9.84 4.32
N GLY A 1069 -7.51 11.09 4.45
CA GLY A 1069 -6.63 12.21 4.73
C GLY A 1069 -7.22 13.20 5.72
N ARG A 1070 -6.37 13.78 6.57
CA ARG A 1070 -6.75 14.83 7.52
C ARG A 1070 -5.63 15.86 7.60
N PHE A 1071 -6.00 17.13 7.57
CA PHE A 1071 -5.06 18.19 7.96
C PHE A 1071 -5.00 18.25 9.48
N HIS A 1072 -3.79 18.24 10.00
CA HIS A 1072 -3.57 18.31 11.44
C HIS A 1072 -3.94 19.70 11.97
N PRO A 1073 -4.69 19.79 13.09
CA PRO A 1073 -5.34 21.04 13.53
C PRO A 1073 -4.35 22.14 13.94
N VAL A 1074 -3.14 21.78 14.42
CA VAL A 1074 -2.12 22.74 14.87
C VAL A 1074 -1.03 23.01 13.82
N ASN A 1075 -0.32 21.97 13.35
CA ASN A 1075 0.81 22.16 12.43
C ASN A 1075 0.40 22.42 10.96
N GLY A 1076 -0.87 22.18 10.61
CA GLY A 1076 -1.41 22.47 9.28
C GLY A 1076 -0.87 21.58 8.15
N GLN A 1077 -0.19 20.47 8.45
CA GLN A 1077 0.30 19.50 7.48
C GLN A 1077 -0.73 18.40 7.21
N LEU A 1078 -0.63 17.75 6.06
CA LEU A 1078 -1.55 16.69 5.66
C LEU A 1078 -1.05 15.34 6.17
N TYR A 1079 -1.93 14.56 6.77
CA TYR A 1079 -1.66 13.17 7.11
C TYR A 1079 -2.54 12.29 6.26
N THR A 1080 -2.03 11.12 5.87
CA THR A 1080 -2.77 10.16 5.04
C THR A 1080 -2.60 8.75 5.56
N ALA A 1081 -3.67 7.96 5.48
CA ALA A 1081 -3.67 6.56 5.82
C ALA A 1081 -4.23 5.73 4.66
N GLY A 1082 -3.74 4.51 4.53
CA GLY A 1082 -4.02 3.67 3.39
C GLY A 1082 -3.85 2.18 3.63
N MET A 1083 -4.33 1.41 2.67
CA MET A 1083 -4.21 -0.04 2.64
C MET A 1083 -4.21 -0.61 1.23
N PHE A 1084 -3.87 -1.90 1.12
CA PHE A 1084 -4.09 -2.71 -0.07
C PHE A 1084 -4.97 -3.93 0.25
N ALA A 1085 -5.98 -4.14 -0.58
CA ALA A 1085 -7.03 -5.14 -0.37
C ALA A 1085 -7.71 -5.63 -1.66
N TRP A 1086 -7.83 -4.78 -2.68
CA TRP A 1086 -8.39 -5.14 -3.99
C TRP A 1086 -7.52 -4.58 -5.15
N ALA A 1087 -8.12 -4.02 -6.18
CA ALA A 1087 -7.41 -3.47 -7.34
C ALA A 1087 -6.62 -2.18 -7.03
N GLY A 1088 -5.29 -2.30 -6.99
CA GLY A 1088 -4.34 -1.18 -6.87
C GLY A 1088 -2.97 -1.57 -7.42
N ASN A 1089 -2.14 -0.57 -7.74
CA ASN A 1089 -0.75 -0.78 -8.17
C ASN A 1089 0.22 -0.84 -6.98
N GLN A 1090 -0.14 -0.18 -5.88
CA GLN A 1090 0.64 -0.13 -4.64
C GLN A 1090 0.14 -1.22 -3.69
N GLN A 1091 1.04 -2.08 -3.22
CA GLN A 1091 0.68 -3.39 -2.66
C GLN A 1091 1.06 -3.59 -1.20
N GLN A 1092 1.75 -2.64 -0.57
CA GLN A 1092 1.99 -2.71 0.87
C GLN A 1092 0.65 -2.76 1.60
N ALA A 1093 0.53 -3.67 2.57
CA ALA A 1093 -0.76 -3.96 3.22
C ALA A 1093 -1.42 -2.71 3.81
N GLY A 1094 -0.65 -1.81 4.42
CA GLY A 1094 -1.12 -0.50 4.87
C GLY A 1094 0.02 0.45 5.23
N GLY A 1095 -0.34 1.70 5.49
CA GLY A 1095 0.64 2.75 5.76
C GLY A 1095 0.00 4.03 6.30
N PHE A 1096 0.79 4.77 7.07
CA PHE A 1096 0.45 6.07 7.65
C PHE A 1096 1.57 7.06 7.34
N TYR A 1097 1.23 8.24 6.83
CA TYR A 1097 2.19 9.18 6.29
C TYR A 1097 1.85 10.61 6.67
N ARG A 1098 2.86 11.45 6.83
CA ARG A 1098 2.74 12.90 6.95
C ARG A 1098 3.37 13.58 5.75
N VAL A 1099 2.57 14.33 5.01
CA VAL A 1099 2.96 15.11 3.84
C VAL A 1099 3.16 16.57 4.26
N ARG A 1100 4.37 17.07 4.07
CA ARG A 1100 4.77 18.44 4.41
C ARG A 1100 5.01 19.25 3.15
N TYR A 1101 4.44 20.44 3.05
CA TYR A 1101 4.86 21.40 2.04
C TYR A 1101 6.15 22.09 2.47
N THR A 1102 7.17 22.09 1.62
CA THR A 1102 8.51 22.59 1.96
C THR A 1102 8.71 24.07 1.60
N GLY A 1103 7.72 24.70 0.98
CA GLY A 1103 7.82 26.06 0.45
C GLY A 1103 8.44 26.16 -0.94
N LYS A 1104 8.94 25.04 -1.49
CA LYS A 1104 9.52 24.99 -2.84
C LYS A 1104 8.44 24.96 -3.93
N PRO A 1105 8.71 25.51 -5.13
CA PRO A 1105 7.75 25.57 -6.22
C PRO A 1105 7.19 24.20 -6.61
N ALA A 1106 5.87 24.12 -6.72
CA ALA A 1106 5.16 22.90 -7.10
C ALA A 1106 4.69 22.92 -8.56
N HIS A 1107 4.55 24.08 -9.18
CA HIS A 1107 4.06 24.28 -10.55
C HIS A 1107 2.80 23.48 -10.85
N VAL A 1108 1.84 23.43 -9.93
CA VAL A 1108 0.57 22.69 -10.09
C VAL A 1108 -0.59 23.66 -10.36
N PRO A 1109 -1.61 23.24 -11.13
CA PRO A 1109 -2.77 24.09 -11.39
C PRO A 1109 -3.61 24.28 -10.12
N LEU A 1110 -3.91 25.53 -9.81
CA LEU A 1110 -4.79 25.93 -8.70
C LEU A 1110 -6.24 26.11 -9.17
N SER A 1111 -6.42 26.64 -10.37
CA SER A 1111 -7.74 26.86 -10.97
C SER A 1111 -7.69 26.68 -12.47
N MET A 1112 -8.85 26.39 -13.06
CA MET A 1112 -9.02 26.17 -14.48
C MET A 1112 -10.34 26.78 -14.93
N GLN A 1113 -10.33 27.50 -16.05
CA GLN A 1113 -11.52 28.15 -16.62
C GLN A 1113 -11.59 27.89 -18.12
N ALA A 1114 -12.64 27.22 -18.57
CA ALA A 1114 -12.93 27.04 -19.98
C ALA A 1114 -13.48 28.34 -20.58
N THR A 1115 -13.13 28.58 -21.83
CA THR A 1115 -13.66 29.68 -22.64
C THR A 1115 -14.12 29.12 -23.98
N THR A 1116 -14.86 29.90 -24.76
CA THR A 1116 -15.26 29.49 -26.12
C THR A 1116 -14.09 29.38 -27.11
N ARG A 1117 -12.86 29.69 -26.70
CA ARG A 1117 -11.66 29.68 -27.55
C ARG A 1117 -10.46 28.94 -26.94
N GLY A 1118 -10.59 28.32 -25.77
CA GLY A 1118 -9.47 27.69 -25.08
C GLY A 1118 -9.68 27.60 -23.58
N VAL A 1119 -8.59 27.46 -22.81
CA VAL A 1119 -8.64 27.29 -21.36
C VAL A 1119 -7.64 28.24 -20.68
N ARG A 1120 -8.05 28.86 -19.58
CA ARG A 1120 -7.15 29.57 -18.65
C ARG A 1120 -6.77 28.65 -17.51
N VAL A 1121 -5.48 28.53 -17.24
CA VAL A 1121 -4.95 27.71 -16.13
C VAL A 1121 -4.05 28.58 -15.27
N THR A 1122 -4.40 28.72 -14.00
CA THR A 1122 -3.57 29.45 -13.02
C THR A 1122 -2.72 28.46 -12.24
N PHE A 1123 -1.40 28.61 -12.29
CA PHE A 1123 -0.45 27.75 -11.58
C PHE A 1123 -0.05 28.31 -10.21
N SER A 1124 0.48 27.44 -9.35
CA SER A 1124 0.91 27.77 -7.99
C SER A 1124 2.05 28.79 -7.92
N ASP A 1125 2.90 28.81 -8.94
CA ASP A 1125 4.19 29.50 -8.95
C ASP A 1125 4.37 30.35 -10.22
N PRO A 1126 5.15 31.45 -10.16
CA PRO A 1126 5.45 32.27 -11.34
C PRO A 1126 6.23 31.51 -12.42
N LEU A 1127 5.92 31.80 -13.68
CA LEU A 1127 6.44 31.12 -14.87
C LEU A 1127 7.34 32.04 -15.72
N ASP A 1128 8.31 31.45 -16.42
CA ASP A 1128 9.17 32.15 -17.38
C ASP A 1128 8.46 32.28 -18.74
N ALA A 1129 7.96 33.50 -19.03
CA ALA A 1129 7.26 33.83 -20.28
C ALA A 1129 8.02 33.39 -21.54
N SER A 1130 9.35 33.55 -21.56
CA SER A 1130 10.16 33.23 -22.74
C SER A 1130 10.19 31.74 -23.08
N PHE A 1131 9.83 30.89 -22.10
CA PHE A 1131 9.74 29.45 -22.25
C PHE A 1131 8.29 28.98 -22.39
N VAL A 1132 7.38 29.44 -21.52
CA VAL A 1132 6.02 28.89 -21.43
C VAL A 1132 5.09 29.38 -22.54
N GLU A 1133 5.45 30.41 -23.32
CA GLU A 1133 4.63 30.86 -24.46
C GLU A 1133 4.91 30.06 -25.76
N ALA A 1134 5.86 29.12 -25.73
CA ALA A 1134 6.16 28.26 -26.87
C ALA A 1134 5.11 27.13 -27.00
N VAL A 1135 4.40 27.10 -28.14
CA VAL A 1135 3.27 26.18 -28.38
C VAL A 1135 3.68 24.71 -28.39
N ASP A 1136 4.90 24.38 -28.79
CA ASP A 1136 5.44 23.01 -28.84
C ASP A 1136 5.72 22.39 -27.46
N HIS A 1137 5.63 23.19 -26.38
CA HIS A 1137 5.64 22.71 -24.99
C HIS A 1137 4.29 22.19 -24.51
N TYR A 1138 3.27 22.18 -25.37
CA TYR A 1138 1.91 21.79 -25.02
C TYR A 1138 1.33 20.79 -25.99
N GLN A 1139 0.62 19.81 -25.44
CA GLN A 1139 -0.17 18.87 -26.20
C GLN A 1139 -1.54 18.73 -25.55
N VAL A 1140 -2.60 18.82 -26.36
CA VAL A 1140 -3.96 18.61 -25.91
C VAL A 1140 -4.61 17.49 -26.71
N GLU A 1141 -5.20 16.53 -26.02
CA GLU A 1141 -5.97 15.45 -26.61
C GLU A 1141 -7.34 15.35 -25.96
N ILE A 1142 -8.38 15.14 -26.77
CA ILE A 1142 -9.77 15.00 -26.31
C ILE A 1142 -10.36 13.67 -26.75
N TRP A 1143 -11.34 13.18 -26.02
CA TRP A 1143 -12.08 11.97 -26.38
C TRP A 1143 -13.46 11.90 -25.70
N ASP A 1144 -14.31 11.08 -26.32
CA ASP A 1144 -15.60 10.72 -25.80
C ASP A 1144 -15.53 9.40 -25.03
N LEU A 1145 -16.51 9.21 -24.14
CA LEU A 1145 -16.73 7.97 -23.41
C LEU A 1145 -18.12 7.42 -23.72
N LYS A 1146 -18.36 6.15 -23.39
CA LYS A 1146 -19.66 5.51 -23.59
C LYS A 1146 -20.15 4.87 -22.30
N ARG A 1147 -21.27 5.36 -21.77
CA ARG A 1147 -21.94 4.77 -20.62
C ARG A 1147 -22.86 3.63 -21.01
N THR A 1148 -22.60 2.46 -20.42
CA THR A 1148 -23.32 1.22 -20.71
C THR A 1148 -23.33 0.30 -19.50
N ALA A 1149 -24.12 -0.77 -19.56
CA ALA A 1149 -24.06 -1.85 -18.58
C ALA A 1149 -22.74 -2.62 -18.59
N ASN A 1150 -21.90 -2.52 -19.64
CA ASN A 1150 -20.61 -3.19 -19.68
C ASN A 1150 -19.60 -2.49 -18.75
N TYR A 1151 -18.58 -3.24 -18.33
CA TYR A 1151 -17.52 -2.69 -17.49
C TYR A 1151 -16.67 -1.66 -18.25
N GLY A 1152 -16.68 -0.41 -17.78
CA GLY A 1152 -15.80 0.66 -18.25
C GLY A 1152 -16.05 1.10 -19.69
N SER A 1153 -15.17 1.95 -20.21
CA SER A 1153 -15.19 2.45 -21.58
C SER A 1153 -13.77 2.60 -22.13
N LYS A 1154 -13.59 2.26 -23.41
CA LYS A 1154 -12.45 2.76 -24.18
C LYS A 1154 -12.65 4.25 -24.51
N HIS A 1155 -11.60 4.90 -25.02
CA HIS A 1155 -11.74 6.23 -25.62
C HIS A 1155 -12.38 6.11 -27.00
N TYR A 1156 -13.32 7.01 -27.30
CA TYR A 1156 -13.95 7.15 -28.60
C TYR A 1156 -13.62 8.52 -29.19
N ASN A 1157 -13.54 8.63 -30.51
CA ASN A 1157 -13.26 9.89 -31.21
C ASN A 1157 -12.02 10.64 -30.68
N GLN A 1158 -11.04 9.88 -30.16
CA GLN A 1158 -9.83 10.41 -29.57
C GLN A 1158 -9.01 11.13 -30.64
N ARG A 1159 -8.68 12.41 -30.38
CA ARG A 1159 -7.98 13.27 -31.34
C ARG A 1159 -7.26 14.42 -30.64
N PRO A 1160 -6.13 14.89 -31.19
CA PRO A 1160 -5.48 16.09 -30.68
C PRO A 1160 -6.27 17.36 -31.03
N LEU A 1161 -6.16 18.39 -30.20
CA LEU A 1161 -6.59 19.75 -30.51
C LEU A 1161 -5.39 20.60 -30.94
N LYS A 1162 -5.61 21.47 -31.94
CA LYS A 1162 -4.60 22.43 -32.37
C LYS A 1162 -4.56 23.60 -31.39
N ILE A 1163 -3.36 23.91 -30.91
CA ILE A 1163 -3.08 25.09 -30.07
C ILE A 1163 -2.66 26.23 -31.01
N GLU A 1164 -3.31 27.38 -30.88
CA GLU A 1164 -3.05 28.58 -31.69
C GLU A 1164 -2.01 29.49 -31.03
N SER A 1165 -2.17 29.76 -29.73
CA SER A 1165 -1.23 30.51 -28.90
C SER A 1165 -1.27 30.05 -27.45
N VAL A 1166 -0.20 30.34 -26.72
CA VAL A 1166 -0.15 30.26 -25.26
C VAL A 1166 0.39 31.60 -24.76
N ASP A 1167 -0.41 32.30 -23.96
CA ASP A 1167 -0.10 33.66 -23.50
C ASP A 1167 -0.04 33.72 -21.98
N LEU A 1168 1.13 34.08 -21.42
CA LEU A 1168 1.27 34.30 -19.98
C LEU A 1168 0.60 35.62 -19.60
N GLN A 1169 -0.29 35.57 -18.61
CA GLN A 1169 -1.02 36.73 -18.15
C GLN A 1169 -0.18 37.58 -17.18
N ARG A 1170 -0.67 38.79 -16.87
CA ARG A 1170 0.04 39.80 -16.07
C ARG A 1170 0.35 39.40 -14.61
N ASP A 1171 -0.22 38.29 -14.13
CA ASP A 1171 0.04 37.74 -12.80
C ASP A 1171 1.25 36.78 -12.77
N ASP A 1172 1.90 36.59 -13.93
CA ASP A 1172 3.02 35.69 -14.18
C ASP A 1172 2.73 34.23 -13.83
N ARG A 1173 1.45 33.84 -13.65
CA ARG A 1173 1.04 32.49 -13.21
C ARG A 1173 -0.07 31.90 -14.04
N THR A 1174 -0.87 32.73 -14.69
CA THR A 1174 -2.01 32.27 -15.48
C THR A 1174 -1.62 32.16 -16.94
N LEU A 1175 -1.80 30.97 -17.52
CA LEU A 1175 -1.66 30.74 -18.95
C LEU A 1175 -3.04 30.77 -19.61
N MET A 1176 -3.18 31.50 -20.71
CA MET A 1176 -4.29 31.35 -21.66
C MET A 1176 -3.81 30.44 -22.79
N ILE A 1177 -4.36 29.23 -22.90
CA ILE A 1177 -4.07 28.28 -23.98
C ILE A 1177 -5.20 28.39 -24.99
N GLU A 1178 -4.97 29.04 -26.14
CA GLU A 1178 -5.97 29.20 -27.19
C GLU A 1178 -6.06 27.94 -28.06
N MET A 1179 -7.26 27.35 -28.10
CA MET A 1179 -7.64 26.19 -28.89
C MET A 1179 -8.99 26.48 -29.57
N PRO A 1180 -9.01 27.07 -30.77
CA PRO A 1180 -10.24 27.53 -31.42
C PRO A 1180 -11.31 26.46 -31.64
N ASP A 1181 -10.88 25.20 -31.78
CA ASP A 1181 -11.75 24.06 -32.03
C ASP A 1181 -12.24 23.37 -30.73
N ILE A 1182 -12.01 23.98 -29.56
CA ILE A 1182 -12.47 23.44 -28.27
C ILE A 1182 -14.00 23.37 -28.23
N GLN A 1183 -14.52 22.27 -27.69
CA GLN A 1183 -15.94 21.98 -27.51
C GLN A 1183 -16.11 21.18 -26.21
N PRO A 1184 -17.31 21.14 -25.61
CA PRO A 1184 -17.60 20.24 -24.50
C PRO A 1184 -17.15 18.80 -24.80
N THR A 1185 -16.47 18.16 -23.86
CA THR A 1185 -15.87 16.84 -24.02
C THR A 1185 -15.82 16.09 -22.71
N TRP A 1186 -16.06 14.79 -22.76
CA TRP A 1186 -16.04 13.95 -21.58
C TRP A 1186 -14.63 13.82 -21.00
N GLY A 1187 -13.62 13.69 -21.85
CA GLY A 1187 -12.22 13.64 -21.44
C GLY A 1187 -11.35 14.59 -22.25
N MET A 1188 -10.40 15.20 -21.57
CA MET A 1188 -9.31 15.98 -22.14
C MET A 1188 -8.04 15.78 -21.30
N GLU A 1189 -6.90 15.62 -21.96
CA GLU A 1189 -5.58 15.64 -21.35
C GLU A 1189 -4.80 16.84 -21.90
N ILE A 1190 -4.28 17.67 -20.99
CA ILE A 1190 -3.35 18.76 -21.31
C ILE A 1190 -1.99 18.38 -20.73
N ARG A 1191 -1.00 18.14 -21.59
CA ARG A 1191 0.41 18.00 -21.21
C ARG A 1191 1.10 19.34 -21.37
N CYS A 1192 1.81 19.78 -20.33
CA CYS A 1192 2.52 21.05 -20.29
C CYS A 1192 3.96 20.83 -19.84
N THR A 1193 4.92 21.32 -20.62
CA THR A 1193 6.30 21.54 -20.19
C THR A 1193 6.42 22.97 -19.68
N LEU A 1194 6.56 23.14 -18.36
CA LEU A 1194 6.60 24.44 -17.70
C LEU A 1194 8.00 24.77 -17.23
N LYS A 1195 8.33 26.06 -17.08
CA LYS A 1195 9.56 26.50 -16.45
C LYS A 1195 9.27 27.65 -15.49
N GLY A 1196 9.65 27.49 -14.24
CA GLY A 1196 9.49 28.53 -13.22
C GLY A 1196 10.36 29.74 -13.52
N LEU A 1197 9.90 30.93 -13.13
CA LEU A 1197 10.67 32.15 -13.30
C LEU A 1197 11.99 32.07 -12.49
N GLY A 1198 13.13 32.07 -13.20
CA GLY A 1198 14.46 31.98 -12.59
C GLY A 1198 14.92 30.55 -12.27
N GLU A 1199 14.15 29.53 -12.64
CA GLU A 1199 14.58 28.13 -12.53
C GLU A 1199 15.41 27.70 -13.75
N ALA A 1200 16.31 26.74 -13.59
CA ALA A 1200 17.15 26.25 -14.68
C ALA A 1200 16.42 25.21 -15.54
N GLU A 1201 15.78 24.25 -14.88
CA GLU A 1201 15.20 23.06 -15.50
C GLU A 1201 13.67 23.18 -15.66
N PRO A 1202 13.11 22.73 -16.78
CA PRO A 1202 11.66 22.64 -16.96
C PRO A 1202 11.06 21.45 -16.20
N VAL A 1203 9.74 21.49 -16.00
CA VAL A 1203 8.95 20.45 -15.33
C VAL A 1203 7.73 20.06 -16.16
N GLU A 1204 7.41 18.77 -16.17
CA GLU A 1204 6.24 18.23 -16.87
C GLU A 1204 5.01 18.20 -15.97
N ARG A 1205 3.86 18.65 -16.49
CA ARG A 1205 2.56 18.54 -15.83
C ARG A 1205 1.52 17.97 -16.77
N ILE A 1206 0.68 17.09 -16.22
CA ILE A 1206 -0.43 16.49 -16.94
C ILE A 1206 -1.70 16.83 -16.19
N ILE A 1207 -2.63 17.48 -16.88
CA ILE A 1207 -3.94 17.82 -16.36
C ILE A 1207 -4.97 16.98 -17.11
N HIS A 1208 -5.70 16.16 -16.37
CA HIS A 1208 -6.74 15.30 -16.94
C HIS A 1208 -8.12 15.81 -16.50
N HIS A 1209 -8.95 16.25 -17.44
CA HIS A 1209 -10.11 17.10 -17.17
C HIS A 1209 -11.32 16.83 -18.06
N SER A 1210 -12.46 17.46 -17.73
CA SER A 1210 -13.71 17.46 -18.49
C SER A 1210 -14.23 18.90 -18.63
N ILE A 1211 -14.96 19.21 -19.71
CA ILE A 1211 -15.59 20.51 -19.99
C ILE A 1211 -16.95 20.37 -20.66
#